data_AF-A0A3B4FH34-F1
#
_entry.id   AF-A0A3B4FH34-F1
#
_cell.length_a   1.000
_cell.length_b   1.000
_cell.length_c   1.000
_cell.angle_alpha   90.00
_cell.angle_beta   90.00
_cell.angle_gamma   90.00
#
_symmetry.space_group_name_H-M   'P 1'
#
loop_
_entity.id
_entity.type
_entity.pdbx_description
1 polymer ?
#
loop_
_entity_poly.entity_id
_entity_poly.type
_entity_poly.pdbx_seq_one_letter_code
_entity_poly.pdbx_strand_id
1 'polypeptide(L)'
;SPVVCSSAPSQTGELLSVSQLVSQQHLACVSNLSWSTNQQRAWAREAELAVPGQRALPRVNLLLIGCLREGPDGEYRLTDASGSVMCVCLSLSPLWLDRPVFLPHWNYIPHNASGQEEAAGFLELIGSPVLLCPGAEQGLAAAPGRVELSGAVGVGEAGRLLSGVSEQCVGSVCPLLAVAGTTFFCFTLTDESRSLPVRLSWIQRVCVGQGVCVTALRVCALRGWRGNNILCVTKHSELHADYTHTQEHTQEHTHSESLLSQPAEDDCEEAEHEEVELDQSAVRIKHSKVISYQGTVTEVVSEGAGLYVLDGKVGLCVAYQPPAKRKLRAGDRVELHHAHFLYRPCPDFPPSMLCTCLRSSLRVTAFSRAGGSPPDNRCPGDGALPRLLLQRNTDVSDYLWTCHLSVWRQQCVCLLSWRLMETLSRAGGRGRRDIYAEMLDEPHTCPVTQYSVSSAVRQYLGVSELLESLQTGCWSSAPLSSLLPPDGSNLTSSQINGFLSWSCRTLSSEPQGGDRPLLLVGVLELPSQTSEFKHSMQLRDAAGAAASLFFNVCVCVCVCVCAAGCLVGVVQFTMVTERFLQSDFPSYQHLDQDRFITHKHCRVYLQFSLDHLHILSPSVAMETHLRHKGEEPGGDVTARKQTVEEEEETAGSKRRRREEEEADSGNPWPCVSMVIRVEQKEGVSWRNTGAEAEDQEAGLRLCFSVKAAVIGPVVSWRRDPKNEPMTEKESEQKQERKVVLVFSGVCTRWFPVLQPGCFYRLIAANTQDPSVLIGCGVSERSGVDLHAESTLQVRRGWRFHTLTRPLLLPTCRQVTLCLLPVFLQDP
;
A
#
# COMPACT_ATOMS: atom_id res chain seq x y z
N SER A 1 -13.70 -3.16 37.23
CA SER A 1 -15.14 -3.48 37.24
C SER A 1 -15.30 -4.89 36.68
N PRO A 2 -15.88 -5.85 37.41
CA PRO A 2 -15.73 -7.26 37.04
C PRO A 2 -16.63 -7.63 35.86
N VAL A 3 -15.93 -8.09 34.84
CA VAL A 3 -16.31 -8.87 33.65
C VAL A 3 -17.40 -9.90 33.94
N VAL A 4 -18.50 -9.88 33.17
CA VAL A 4 -19.50 -10.97 33.11
C VAL A 4 -18.93 -12.13 32.26
N CYS A 5 -17.86 -12.75 32.73
CA CYS A 5 -17.36 -14.04 32.24
C CYS A 5 -16.82 -14.87 33.42
N SER A 6 -17.57 -14.93 34.51
CA SER A 6 -17.34 -15.91 35.58
C SER A 6 -18.56 -16.08 36.48
N SER A 7 -19.57 -16.79 36.00
CA SER A 7 -20.53 -17.46 36.88
C SER A 7 -20.96 -18.81 36.32
N ALA A 8 -21.02 -19.79 37.21
CA ALA A 8 -21.43 -21.17 37.00
C ALA A 8 -22.82 -21.30 36.33
N PRO A 9 -23.21 -22.48 35.79
CA PRO A 9 -24.37 -22.62 34.92
C PRO A 9 -25.68 -22.56 35.73
N SER A 10 -26.25 -21.38 35.92
CA SER A 10 -27.69 -21.25 36.19
C SER A 10 -28.43 -21.49 34.88
N GLN A 11 -29.35 -22.46 34.86
CA GLN A 11 -30.16 -22.84 33.69
C GLN A 11 -31.19 -21.76 33.25
N THR A 12 -31.20 -20.58 33.87
CA THR A 12 -32.12 -19.48 33.57
C THR A 12 -31.41 -18.42 32.72
N GLY A 13 -31.81 -18.27 31.46
CA GLY A 13 -31.28 -17.22 30.58
C GLY A 13 -31.68 -15.83 31.08
N GLU A 14 -30.73 -14.89 31.06
CA GLU A 14 -30.95 -13.49 31.46
C GLU A 14 -31.43 -12.68 30.25
N LEU A 15 -32.46 -11.85 30.44
CA LEU A 15 -32.95 -10.94 29.41
C LEU A 15 -32.03 -9.73 29.30
N LEU A 16 -31.51 -9.49 28.10
CA LEU A 16 -30.55 -8.43 27.84
C LEU A 16 -31.16 -7.37 26.92
N SER A 17 -31.05 -6.10 27.29
CA SER A 17 -31.41 -4.99 26.39
C SER A 17 -30.31 -4.73 25.35
N VAL A 18 -30.68 -4.14 24.20
CA VAL A 18 -29.76 -3.82 23.10
C VAL A 18 -28.65 -2.88 23.55
N SER A 19 -28.97 -1.87 24.37
CA SER A 19 -27.97 -0.95 24.91
C SER A 19 -26.97 -1.64 25.85
N GLN A 20 -27.43 -2.60 26.67
CA GLN A 20 -26.55 -3.39 27.53
C GLN A 20 -25.64 -4.30 26.71
N LEU A 21 -26.15 -4.93 25.64
CA LEU A 21 -25.33 -5.71 24.71
C LEU A 21 -24.20 -4.86 24.14
N VAL A 22 -24.52 -3.70 23.59
CA VAL A 22 -23.53 -2.84 22.91
C VAL A 22 -22.52 -2.25 23.89
N SER A 23 -22.96 -1.86 25.10
CA SER A 23 -22.10 -1.19 26.08
C SER A 23 -21.27 -2.13 26.96
N GLN A 24 -21.75 -3.35 27.24
CA GLN A 24 -21.09 -4.27 28.17
C GLN A 24 -20.36 -5.42 27.46
N GLN A 25 -20.82 -5.84 26.28
CA GLN A 25 -20.20 -6.92 25.54
C GLN A 25 -19.09 -6.38 24.64
N HIS A 26 -17.84 -6.52 25.07
CA HIS A 26 -16.66 -6.09 24.29
C HIS A 26 -15.94 -7.23 23.57
N LEU A 27 -16.37 -8.49 23.77
CA LEU A 27 -15.80 -9.67 23.12
C LEU A 27 -16.84 -10.33 22.21
N ALA A 28 -16.39 -10.84 21.07
CA ALA A 28 -17.25 -11.61 20.17
C ALA A 28 -17.80 -12.84 20.89
N CYS A 29 -19.09 -13.13 20.71
CA CYS A 29 -19.74 -14.27 21.37
C CYS A 29 -20.88 -14.86 20.54
N VAL A 30 -21.31 -16.07 20.93
CA VAL A 30 -22.45 -16.77 20.33
C VAL A 30 -23.47 -17.10 21.40
N SER A 31 -24.75 -16.83 21.12
CA SER A 31 -25.86 -17.38 21.89
C SER A 31 -26.66 -18.36 21.05
N ASN A 32 -26.76 -19.58 21.57
CA ASN A 32 -27.60 -20.61 20.99
C ASN A 32 -28.29 -21.39 22.12
N LEU A 33 -29.58 -21.13 22.27
CA LEU A 33 -30.36 -21.64 23.41
C LEU A 33 -30.78 -23.10 23.26
N SER A 34 -30.70 -23.67 22.04
CA SER A 34 -31.08 -25.07 21.80
C SER A 34 -29.92 -26.06 22.03
N TRP A 35 -28.70 -25.59 22.26
CA TRP A 35 -27.52 -26.46 22.36
C TRP A 35 -27.28 -27.00 23.77
N SER A 36 -27.11 -28.32 23.85
CA SER A 36 -26.49 -28.98 24.99
C SER A 36 -25.00 -28.63 25.11
N THR A 37 -24.41 -28.86 26.29
CA THR A 37 -22.96 -28.66 26.51
C THR A 37 -22.10 -29.52 25.58
N ASN A 38 -22.57 -30.72 25.23
CA ASN A 38 -21.85 -31.62 24.32
C ASN A 38 -21.90 -31.10 22.87
N GLN A 39 -23.05 -30.63 22.40
CA GLN A 39 -23.19 -30.01 21.08
C GLN A 39 -22.34 -28.74 20.95
N GLN A 40 -22.29 -27.90 22.00
CA GLN A 40 -21.41 -26.73 22.03
C GLN A 40 -19.94 -27.12 21.89
N ARG A 41 -19.49 -28.15 22.63
CA ARG A 41 -18.09 -28.60 22.57
C ARG A 41 -17.74 -29.18 21.20
N ALA A 42 -18.65 -29.94 20.58
CA ALA A 42 -18.45 -30.46 19.23
C ALA A 42 -18.37 -29.31 18.21
N TRP A 43 -19.32 -28.37 18.26
CA TRP A 43 -19.36 -27.20 17.39
C TRP A 43 -18.10 -26.33 17.51
N ALA A 44 -17.61 -26.10 18.73
CA ALA A 44 -16.39 -25.34 18.98
C ALA A 44 -15.16 -26.05 18.40
N ARG A 45 -15.03 -27.37 18.57
CA ARG A 45 -13.94 -28.15 17.99
C ARG A 45 -13.96 -28.11 16.46
N GLU A 46 -15.13 -28.25 15.85
CA GLU A 46 -15.27 -28.12 14.39
C GLU A 46 -14.86 -26.72 13.90
N ALA A 47 -15.22 -25.66 14.62
CA ALA A 47 -14.87 -24.30 14.27
C ALA A 47 -13.35 -24.06 14.31
N GLU A 48 -12.68 -24.58 15.35
CA GLU A 48 -11.23 -24.46 15.53
C GLU A 48 -10.44 -25.32 14.54
N LEU A 49 -10.98 -26.46 14.10
CA LEU A 49 -10.41 -27.28 13.04
C LEU A 49 -10.57 -26.63 11.65
N ALA A 50 -11.69 -25.93 11.42
CA ALA A 50 -11.97 -25.29 10.13
C ALA A 50 -11.10 -24.06 9.87
N VAL A 51 -10.70 -23.33 10.93
CA VAL A 51 -9.82 -22.16 10.82
C VAL A 51 -8.65 -22.30 11.81
N PRO A 52 -7.52 -22.89 11.38
CA PRO A 52 -6.38 -23.13 12.25
C PRO A 52 -5.86 -21.84 12.91
N GLY A 53 -5.54 -21.92 14.20
CA GLY A 53 -5.01 -20.78 14.98
C GLY A 53 -6.06 -19.80 15.52
N GLN A 54 -7.34 -19.97 15.15
CA GLN A 54 -8.45 -19.17 15.70
C GLN A 54 -9.22 -19.96 16.75
N ARG A 55 -9.79 -19.26 17.76
CA ARG A 55 -10.68 -19.87 18.75
C ARG A 55 -12.13 -19.77 18.31
N ALA A 56 -12.96 -20.74 18.69
CA ALA A 56 -14.41 -20.66 18.47
C ALA A 56 -15.01 -19.49 19.27
N LEU A 57 -16.16 -18.96 18.81
CA LEU A 57 -16.90 -17.94 19.56
C LEU A 57 -17.29 -18.49 20.96
N PRO A 58 -16.99 -17.75 22.04
CA PRO A 58 -17.41 -18.14 23.38
C PRO A 58 -18.93 -18.11 23.51
N ARG A 59 -19.48 -19.13 24.16
CA ARG A 59 -20.92 -19.26 24.39
C ARG A 59 -21.39 -18.30 25.48
N VAL A 60 -22.48 -17.60 25.22
CA VAL A 60 -23.29 -16.86 26.19
C VAL A 60 -24.73 -17.37 26.19
N ASN A 61 -25.40 -17.34 27.34
CA ASN A 61 -26.81 -17.73 27.47
C ASN A 61 -27.67 -16.48 27.74
N LEU A 62 -27.75 -15.60 26.74
CA LEU A 62 -28.44 -14.32 26.85
C LEU A 62 -29.66 -14.30 25.93
N LEU A 63 -30.78 -13.84 26.46
CA LEU A 63 -32.04 -13.72 25.74
C LEU A 63 -32.12 -12.33 25.13
N LEU A 64 -32.35 -12.25 23.82
CA LEU A 64 -32.44 -10.99 23.10
C LEU A 64 -33.82 -10.86 22.42
N ILE A 65 -34.51 -9.76 22.74
CA ILE A 65 -35.83 -9.43 22.22
C ILE A 65 -35.78 -8.01 21.64
N GLY A 66 -36.38 -7.82 20.46
CA GLY A 66 -36.51 -6.50 19.85
C GLY A 66 -37.35 -6.56 18.58
N CYS A 67 -37.45 -5.44 17.88
CA CYS A 67 -38.09 -5.34 16.57
C CYS A 67 -37.02 -5.17 15.49
N LEU A 68 -37.05 -6.04 14.47
CA LEU A 68 -36.22 -5.89 13.28
C LEU A 68 -36.82 -4.82 12.37
N ARG A 69 -36.06 -3.76 12.10
CA ARG A 69 -36.46 -2.62 11.27
C ARG A 69 -35.46 -2.39 10.16
N GLU A 70 -35.95 -1.86 9.05
CA GLU A 70 -35.10 -1.40 7.96
C GLU A 70 -34.57 0.01 8.26
N GLY A 71 -33.27 0.19 8.13
CA GLY A 71 -32.58 1.47 8.26
C GLY A 71 -32.61 2.27 6.95
N PRO A 72 -32.23 3.56 7.00
CA PRO A 72 -32.31 4.47 5.86
C PRO A 72 -31.44 4.03 4.67
N ASP A 73 -30.31 3.35 4.91
CA ASP A 73 -29.41 2.89 3.85
C ASP A 73 -29.64 1.41 3.49
N GLY A 74 -30.78 0.82 3.88
CA GLY A 74 -31.13 -0.58 3.60
C GLY A 74 -30.41 -1.62 4.47
N GLU A 75 -29.77 -1.22 5.58
CA GLU A 75 -29.35 -2.16 6.64
C GLU A 75 -30.51 -2.55 7.55
N TYR A 76 -30.47 -3.76 8.11
CA TYR A 76 -31.41 -4.13 9.16
C TYR A 76 -30.84 -3.77 10.52
N ARG A 77 -31.71 -3.31 11.41
CA ARG A 77 -31.36 -3.00 12.78
C ARG A 77 -32.36 -3.67 13.72
N LEU A 78 -31.84 -4.32 14.76
CA LEU A 78 -32.66 -4.72 15.89
C LEU A 78 -32.79 -3.51 16.82
N THR A 79 -34.02 -3.19 17.18
CA THR A 79 -34.35 -2.05 18.03
C THR A 79 -35.17 -2.51 19.22
N ASP A 80 -34.84 -2.01 20.40
CA ASP A 80 -35.68 -2.12 21.59
C ASP A 80 -35.89 -0.72 22.20
N ALA A 81 -36.51 -0.64 23.39
CA ALA A 81 -36.72 0.64 24.06
C ALA A 81 -35.40 1.32 24.53
N SER A 82 -34.28 0.59 24.53
CA SER A 82 -33.00 1.02 25.07
C SER A 82 -32.00 1.46 24.01
N GLY A 83 -32.10 0.92 22.79
CA GLY A 83 -31.14 1.22 21.73
C GLY A 83 -31.37 0.46 20.41
N SER A 84 -30.38 0.57 19.53
CA SER A 84 -30.39 -0.04 18.20
C SER A 84 -29.02 -0.64 17.88
N VAL A 85 -29.01 -1.81 17.25
CA VAL A 85 -27.79 -2.50 16.80
C VAL A 85 -27.99 -3.01 15.37
N MET A 86 -26.95 -2.97 14.55
CA MET A 86 -27.00 -3.46 13.17
C MET A 86 -27.10 -4.99 13.14
N CYS A 87 -27.91 -5.53 12.25
CA CYS A 87 -28.16 -6.96 12.10
C CYS A 87 -27.92 -7.40 10.66
N VAL A 88 -27.28 -8.56 10.52
CA VAL A 88 -27.05 -9.25 9.25
C VAL A 88 -27.73 -10.61 9.29
N CYS A 89 -28.51 -10.90 8.26
CA CYS A 89 -29.33 -12.11 8.16
C CYS A 89 -28.92 -12.89 6.90
N LEU A 90 -28.84 -14.22 6.98
CA LEU A 90 -28.58 -15.08 5.80
C LEU A 90 -29.80 -15.19 4.89
N SER A 91 -30.99 -15.26 5.49
CA SER A 91 -32.30 -15.26 4.85
C SER A 91 -33.24 -14.42 5.69
N LEU A 92 -33.95 -13.47 5.08
CA LEU A 92 -34.87 -12.57 5.76
C LEU A 92 -36.30 -12.84 5.31
N SER A 93 -37.17 -13.23 6.23
CA SER A 93 -38.60 -13.28 5.97
C SER A 93 -39.24 -11.90 6.19
N PRO A 94 -40.10 -11.41 5.26
CA PRO A 94 -40.89 -10.20 5.48
C PRO A 94 -41.76 -10.25 6.75
N LEU A 95 -42.11 -11.46 7.21
CA LEU A 95 -42.96 -11.68 8.39
C LEU A 95 -42.34 -11.18 9.70
N TRP A 96 -41.03 -10.97 9.75
CA TRP A 96 -40.32 -10.53 10.95
C TRP A 96 -40.19 -9.02 11.08
N LEU A 97 -40.39 -8.29 9.98
CA LEU A 97 -40.17 -6.84 9.97
C LEU A 97 -41.25 -6.10 10.74
N ASP A 98 -40.83 -5.07 11.46
CA ASP A 98 -41.67 -4.19 12.28
C ASP A 98 -42.50 -4.91 13.35
N ARG A 99 -42.12 -6.15 13.70
CA ARG A 99 -42.77 -6.97 14.72
C ARG A 99 -41.80 -7.35 15.84
N PRO A 100 -42.29 -7.54 17.07
CA PRO A 100 -41.47 -8.00 18.18
C PRO A 100 -41.06 -9.47 17.95
N VAL A 101 -39.75 -9.68 17.88
CA VAL A 101 -39.12 -10.98 17.69
C VAL A 101 -38.21 -11.33 18.86
N PHE A 102 -38.17 -12.60 19.18
CA PHE A 102 -37.17 -13.22 20.03
C PHE A 102 -36.10 -13.88 19.15
N LEU A 103 -34.84 -13.66 19.49
CA LEU A 103 -33.69 -14.19 18.77
C LEU A 103 -33.03 -15.34 19.57
N PRO A 104 -33.38 -16.60 19.27
CA PRO A 104 -32.82 -17.75 20.00
C PRO A 104 -31.38 -18.13 19.58
N HIS A 105 -30.96 -17.70 18.39
CA HIS A 105 -29.68 -18.07 17.78
C HIS A 105 -29.02 -16.86 17.10
N TRP A 106 -27.93 -16.35 17.68
CA TRP A 106 -27.22 -15.18 17.15
C TRP A 106 -25.74 -15.19 17.54
N ASN A 107 -24.90 -14.54 16.73
CA ASN A 107 -23.57 -14.11 17.13
C ASN A 107 -23.55 -12.59 17.31
N TYR A 108 -22.78 -12.11 18.27
CA TYR A 108 -22.49 -10.68 18.42
C TYR A 108 -21.01 -10.44 18.16
N ILE A 109 -20.73 -9.51 17.25
CA ILE A 109 -19.37 -9.09 16.88
C ILE A 109 -19.20 -7.64 17.34
N PRO A 110 -18.40 -7.39 18.40
CA PRO A 110 -18.15 -6.04 18.89
C PRO A 110 -17.34 -5.24 17.88
N HIS A 111 -17.41 -3.91 17.98
CA HIS A 111 -16.53 -3.04 17.21
C HIS A 111 -15.13 -3.02 17.85
N ASN A 112 -14.09 -3.19 17.02
CA ASN A 112 -12.71 -2.98 17.44
C ASN A 112 -12.45 -1.46 17.50
N ALA A 113 -12.62 -0.86 18.67
CA ALA A 113 -12.42 0.57 18.88
C ALA A 113 -10.94 0.95 18.64
N SER A 114 -10.65 1.47 17.45
CA SER A 114 -9.47 2.31 17.18
C SER A 114 -9.96 3.72 16.85
N GLY A 115 -10.50 4.40 17.87
CA GLY A 115 -10.57 5.87 17.93
C GLY A 115 -11.46 6.63 16.93
N GLN A 116 -12.37 5.99 16.18
CA GLN A 116 -13.40 6.73 15.42
C GLN A 116 -14.81 6.44 15.98
N GLU A 117 -15.57 7.51 16.24
CA GLU A 117 -16.79 7.56 17.06
C GLU A 117 -18.05 6.90 16.47
N GLU A 118 -18.03 6.24 15.30
CA GLU A 118 -19.29 6.05 14.55
C GLU A 118 -19.77 4.62 14.25
N ALA A 119 -19.12 3.55 14.71
CA ALA A 119 -19.62 2.18 14.46
C ALA A 119 -19.79 1.37 15.76
N ALA A 120 -21.05 1.19 16.19
CA ALA A 120 -21.42 0.16 17.16
C ALA A 120 -21.14 -1.25 16.60
N GLY A 121 -21.00 -2.27 17.47
CA GLY A 121 -20.92 -3.68 17.06
C GLY A 121 -22.16 -4.14 16.26
N PHE A 122 -22.15 -5.37 15.75
CA PHE A 122 -23.25 -5.92 14.95
C PHE A 122 -23.62 -7.35 15.34
N LEU A 123 -24.85 -7.73 14.98
CA LEU A 123 -25.44 -9.06 15.19
C LEU A 123 -25.47 -9.85 13.89
N GLU A 124 -25.12 -11.12 13.97
CA GLU A 124 -25.29 -12.10 12.90
C GLU A 124 -26.39 -13.09 13.30
N LEU A 125 -27.50 -13.11 12.56
CA LEU A 125 -28.62 -14.02 12.83
C LEU A 125 -28.35 -15.38 12.17
N ILE A 126 -27.92 -16.35 12.98
CA ILE A 126 -27.59 -17.72 12.54
C ILE A 126 -28.81 -18.65 12.51
N GLY A 127 -29.96 -18.22 13.00
CA GLY A 127 -31.21 -18.98 12.96
C GLY A 127 -32.44 -18.08 12.87
N SER A 128 -33.60 -18.67 12.60
CA SER A 128 -34.85 -17.95 12.40
C SER A 128 -35.35 -17.28 13.69
N PRO A 129 -35.69 -15.98 13.66
CA PRO A 129 -36.39 -15.30 14.74
C PRO A 129 -37.75 -15.94 15.07
N VAL A 130 -38.16 -15.86 16.33
CA VAL A 130 -39.47 -16.32 16.82
C VAL A 130 -40.37 -15.12 17.07
N LEU A 131 -41.54 -15.08 16.43
CA LEU A 131 -42.52 -14.00 16.65
C LEU A 131 -43.17 -14.14 18.03
N LEU A 132 -43.12 -13.08 18.84
CA LEU A 132 -43.68 -13.09 20.19
C LEU A 132 -45.20 -12.81 20.21
N CYS A 133 -45.75 -12.24 19.14
CA CYS A 133 -47.19 -12.02 18.98
C CYS A 133 -47.65 -12.57 17.62
N PRO A 134 -47.98 -13.87 17.51
CA PRO A 134 -48.44 -14.46 16.25
C PRO A 134 -49.86 -14.05 15.84
N GLY A 135 -50.60 -13.29 16.66
CA GLY A 135 -52.04 -13.10 16.51
C GLY A 135 -52.51 -11.64 16.48
N ALA A 136 -52.66 -11.11 15.26
CA ALA A 136 -53.75 -10.21 14.89
C ALA A 136 -54.00 -10.28 13.37
N GLU A 137 -54.04 -11.50 12.81
CA GLU A 137 -54.81 -11.75 11.60
C GLU A 137 -56.12 -12.41 12.00
N GLN A 138 -57.08 -11.59 12.44
CA GLN A 138 -58.51 -11.77 12.25
C GLN A 138 -59.22 -10.56 12.86
N GLY A 139 -59.65 -9.63 12.01
CA GLY A 139 -60.55 -8.56 12.43
C GLY A 139 -60.29 -7.19 11.84
N LEU A 140 -60.12 -7.08 10.52
CA LEU A 140 -60.61 -5.95 9.73
C LEU A 140 -60.66 -6.41 8.27
N ALA A 141 -61.70 -7.19 7.96
CA ALA A 141 -62.35 -7.07 6.67
C ALA A 141 -62.89 -5.62 6.58
N ALA A 142 -62.02 -4.69 6.21
CA ALA A 142 -62.45 -3.45 5.59
C ALA A 142 -62.78 -3.80 4.14
N ALA A 143 -64.05 -3.61 3.81
CA ALA A 143 -64.74 -3.94 2.57
C ALA A 143 -63.88 -3.89 1.27
N PRO A 144 -64.22 -4.70 0.24
CA PRO A 144 -63.73 -4.48 -1.11
C PRO A 144 -64.37 -3.17 -1.63
N GLY A 145 -63.70 -2.06 -1.34
CA GLY A 145 -63.97 -0.76 -1.92
C GLY A 145 -63.61 -0.80 -3.40
N ARG A 146 -64.59 -1.20 -4.20
CA ARG A 146 -64.70 -0.98 -5.65
C ARG A 146 -63.97 0.30 -6.07
N VAL A 147 -62.75 0.15 -6.59
CA VAL A 147 -62.10 1.21 -7.37
C VAL A 147 -62.65 1.06 -8.78
N GLU A 148 -63.45 2.05 -9.17
CA GLU A 148 -63.93 2.23 -10.53
C GLU A 148 -62.77 2.20 -11.52
N LEU A 149 -62.79 1.22 -12.42
CA LEU A 149 -62.10 1.30 -13.70
C LEU A 149 -62.73 2.46 -14.48
N SER A 150 -62.08 3.62 -14.49
CA SER A 150 -62.40 4.68 -15.43
C SER A 150 -61.10 5.30 -15.94
N GLY A 151 -60.82 5.05 -17.22
CA GLY A 151 -59.62 5.49 -17.90
C GLY A 151 -59.29 4.54 -19.06
N ALA A 152 -60.03 4.70 -20.15
CA ALA A 152 -59.96 3.87 -21.35
C ALA A 152 -58.54 3.73 -21.92
N VAL A 153 -58.13 2.48 -22.19
CA VAL A 153 -57.22 2.13 -23.29
C VAL A 153 -57.78 0.87 -23.95
N GLY A 154 -57.88 0.89 -25.28
CA GLY A 154 -58.64 -0.08 -26.07
C GLY A 154 -58.17 -1.53 -25.93
N VAL A 155 -59.16 -2.43 -25.94
CA VAL A 155 -59.09 -3.89 -25.76
C VAL A 155 -58.41 -4.62 -26.96
N GLY A 156 -57.63 -3.91 -27.78
CA GLY A 156 -56.88 -4.49 -28.92
C GLY A 156 -55.41 -4.78 -28.64
N GLU A 157 -54.81 -4.17 -27.59
CA GLU A 157 -53.36 -4.21 -27.37
C GLU A 157 -52.96 -4.70 -25.96
N ALA A 158 -53.90 -4.74 -25.01
CA ALA A 158 -53.72 -5.35 -23.69
C ALA A 158 -53.73 -6.89 -23.71
N GLY A 159 -54.27 -7.51 -24.77
CA GLY A 159 -54.33 -8.96 -24.93
C GLY A 159 -53.00 -9.63 -25.28
N ARG A 160 -51.96 -8.87 -25.63
CA ARG A 160 -50.60 -9.40 -25.90
C ARG A 160 -49.60 -9.14 -24.75
N LEU A 161 -49.96 -8.32 -23.76
CA LEU A 161 -49.14 -8.05 -22.56
C LEU A 161 -49.58 -8.87 -21.33
N LEU A 162 -50.66 -9.65 -21.46
CA LEU A 162 -51.16 -10.55 -20.42
C LEU A 162 -51.23 -12.01 -20.91
N SER A 163 -50.33 -12.40 -21.81
CA SER A 163 -50.01 -13.80 -22.05
C SER A 163 -48.72 -14.15 -21.30
N GLY A 164 -48.86 -14.79 -20.14
CA GLY A 164 -47.75 -15.37 -19.38
C GLY A 164 -47.32 -14.54 -18.19
N VAL A 165 -47.89 -14.79 -17.01
CA VAL A 165 -47.12 -14.65 -15.77
C VAL A 165 -46.09 -15.78 -15.80
N SER A 166 -45.01 -15.58 -16.55
CA SER A 166 -43.87 -16.50 -16.56
C SER A 166 -43.11 -16.29 -15.26
N GLU A 167 -42.85 -17.36 -14.51
CA GLU A 167 -41.94 -17.32 -13.37
C GLU A 167 -40.55 -16.93 -13.89
N GLN A 168 -40.04 -15.78 -13.47
CA GLN A 168 -38.75 -15.28 -13.93
C GLN A 168 -37.70 -15.50 -12.84
N CYS A 169 -36.59 -16.15 -13.21
CA CYS A 169 -35.47 -16.34 -12.30
C CYS A 169 -34.54 -15.13 -12.36
N VAL A 170 -33.96 -14.79 -11.21
CA VAL A 170 -32.94 -13.75 -11.10
C VAL A 170 -31.64 -14.25 -11.72
N GLY A 171 -31.15 -13.56 -12.76
CA GLY A 171 -29.93 -13.93 -13.47
C GLY A 171 -28.66 -13.34 -12.86
N SER A 172 -28.71 -12.08 -12.42
CA SER A 172 -27.58 -11.39 -11.79
C SER A 172 -28.09 -10.32 -10.83
N VAL A 173 -27.32 -10.02 -9.77
CA VAL A 173 -27.64 -8.98 -8.77
C VAL A 173 -26.41 -8.10 -8.56
N CYS A 174 -26.51 -6.82 -8.90
CA CYS A 174 -25.45 -5.83 -8.73
C CYS A 174 -25.38 -5.36 -7.26
N PRO A 175 -24.21 -4.91 -6.77
CA PRO A 175 -24.10 -4.36 -5.42
C PRO A 175 -24.83 -3.02 -5.31
N LEU A 176 -25.18 -2.65 -4.08
CA LEU A 176 -25.81 -1.36 -3.79
C LEU A 176 -24.83 -0.20 -4.05
N LEU A 177 -25.21 0.73 -4.92
CA LEU A 177 -24.45 1.92 -5.26
C LEU A 177 -25.09 3.17 -4.67
N ALA A 178 -24.27 4.12 -4.24
CA ALA A 178 -24.67 5.48 -3.87
C ALA A 178 -24.01 6.47 -4.84
N VAL A 179 -24.80 7.12 -5.70
CA VAL A 179 -24.32 8.05 -6.72
C VAL A 179 -25.09 9.36 -6.61
N ALA A 180 -24.38 10.47 -6.42
CA ALA A 180 -24.96 11.82 -6.32
C ALA A 180 -26.14 11.91 -5.32
N GLY A 181 -26.03 11.23 -4.16
CA GLY A 181 -27.06 11.21 -3.13
C GLY A 181 -28.23 10.28 -3.39
N THR A 182 -28.24 9.54 -4.51
CA THR A 182 -29.25 8.51 -4.80
C THR A 182 -28.65 7.11 -4.67
N THR A 183 -29.30 6.26 -3.91
CA THR A 183 -28.90 4.85 -3.72
C THR A 183 -29.75 3.93 -4.57
N PHE A 184 -29.12 3.02 -5.32
CA PHE A 184 -29.83 2.06 -6.17
C PHE A 184 -28.97 0.81 -6.41
N PHE A 185 -29.63 -0.27 -6.80
CA PHE A 185 -28.99 -1.46 -7.36
C PHE A 185 -29.82 -1.97 -8.55
N CYS A 186 -29.22 -2.82 -9.36
CA CYS A 186 -29.85 -3.43 -10.53
C CYS A 186 -29.80 -4.96 -10.42
N PHE A 187 -30.80 -5.65 -10.94
CA PHE A 187 -30.73 -7.08 -11.18
C PHE A 187 -31.35 -7.43 -12.54
N THR A 188 -30.98 -8.59 -13.09
CA THR A 188 -31.50 -9.09 -14.37
C THR A 188 -32.42 -10.28 -14.16
N LEU A 189 -33.41 -10.44 -15.06
CA LEU A 189 -34.30 -11.61 -15.09
C LEU A 189 -33.98 -12.47 -16.32
N THR A 190 -33.84 -13.79 -16.12
CA THR A 190 -33.25 -14.73 -17.10
C THR A 190 -34.12 -15.00 -18.33
N ASP A 191 -35.41 -14.69 -18.29
CA ASP A 191 -36.36 -15.02 -19.38
C ASP A 191 -36.45 -13.93 -20.46
N GLU A 192 -35.90 -12.73 -20.24
CA GLU A 192 -36.20 -11.57 -21.11
C GLU A 192 -35.01 -10.66 -21.48
N SER A 193 -33.76 -10.92 -21.06
CA SER A 193 -32.63 -9.96 -21.23
C SER A 193 -32.94 -8.54 -20.71
N ARG A 194 -33.94 -8.40 -19.82
CA ARG A 194 -34.38 -7.11 -19.26
C ARG A 194 -33.72 -6.91 -17.91
N SER A 195 -33.12 -5.72 -17.74
CA SER A 195 -32.53 -5.27 -16.48
C SER A 195 -33.51 -4.38 -15.69
N LEU A 196 -33.62 -4.58 -14.37
CA LEU A 196 -34.49 -3.83 -13.48
C LEU A 196 -33.66 -3.04 -12.44
N PRO A 197 -33.78 -1.70 -12.32
CA PRO A 197 -33.30 -0.94 -11.17
C PRO A 197 -34.39 -0.86 -10.09
N VAL A 198 -33.97 -0.99 -8.83
CA VAL A 198 -34.87 -1.49 -7.77
C VAL A 198 -34.79 -0.72 -6.46
N ARG A 199 -35.85 -0.84 -5.64
CA ARG A 199 -35.97 -0.29 -4.28
C ARG A 199 -34.99 -0.98 -3.33
N LEU A 200 -34.34 -0.19 -2.47
CA LEU A 200 -33.34 -0.66 -1.49
C LEU A 200 -33.78 -1.86 -0.66
N SER A 201 -35.03 -1.89 -0.22
CA SER A 201 -35.58 -2.94 0.64
C SER A 201 -35.57 -4.35 0.03
N TRP A 202 -35.38 -4.46 -1.28
CA TRP A 202 -35.35 -5.74 -1.98
C TRP A 202 -33.95 -6.36 -2.04
N ILE A 203 -32.88 -5.62 -1.77
CA ILE A 203 -31.50 -6.09 -1.99
C ILE A 203 -31.17 -7.40 -1.26
N GLN A 204 -31.70 -7.59 -0.04
CA GLN A 204 -31.47 -8.80 0.74
C GLN A 204 -32.50 -9.90 0.49
N ARG A 205 -33.51 -9.65 -0.35
CA ARG A 205 -34.59 -10.59 -0.70
C ARG A 205 -34.42 -11.22 -2.08
N VAL A 206 -33.51 -10.69 -2.89
CA VAL A 206 -33.28 -11.11 -4.27
C VAL A 206 -31.94 -11.85 -4.32
N CYS A 207 -31.99 -13.11 -4.72
CA CYS A 207 -30.82 -13.96 -4.87
C CYS A 207 -30.74 -14.51 -6.31
N VAL A 208 -29.54 -14.67 -6.85
CA VAL A 208 -29.36 -15.31 -8.17
C VAL A 208 -29.95 -16.72 -8.13
N GLY A 209 -30.67 -17.10 -9.19
CA GLY A 209 -31.37 -18.37 -9.30
C GLY A 209 -32.74 -18.43 -8.61
N GLN A 210 -33.13 -17.39 -7.86
CA GLN A 210 -34.44 -17.35 -7.20
C GLN A 210 -35.55 -16.96 -8.20
N GLY A 211 -36.67 -17.67 -8.16
CA GLY A 211 -37.88 -17.31 -8.89
C GLY A 211 -38.59 -16.13 -8.21
N VAL A 212 -38.84 -15.06 -8.95
CA VAL A 212 -39.49 -13.85 -8.44
C VAL A 212 -40.57 -13.34 -9.38
N CYS A 213 -41.59 -12.72 -8.81
CA CYS A 213 -42.60 -11.95 -9.54
C CYS A 213 -42.56 -10.49 -9.08
N VAL A 214 -42.38 -9.57 -10.03
CA VAL A 214 -42.28 -8.14 -9.78
C VAL A 214 -43.43 -7.40 -10.45
N THR A 215 -44.20 -6.64 -9.69
CA THR A 215 -45.40 -5.95 -10.18
C THR A 215 -45.20 -4.43 -10.33
N ALA A 216 -46.09 -3.79 -11.09
CA ALA A 216 -46.18 -2.33 -11.24
C ALA A 216 -44.87 -1.63 -11.65
N LEU A 217 -44.15 -2.20 -12.62
CA LEU A 217 -42.93 -1.63 -13.20
C LEU A 217 -43.22 -0.55 -14.24
N ARG A 218 -42.28 0.39 -14.41
CA ARG A 218 -42.33 1.44 -15.43
C ARG A 218 -41.09 1.37 -16.33
N VAL A 219 -41.28 1.57 -17.64
CA VAL A 219 -40.16 1.75 -18.56
C VAL A 219 -39.58 3.16 -18.45
N CYS A 220 -38.26 3.23 -18.28
CA CYS A 220 -37.47 4.45 -18.15
C CYS A 220 -36.24 4.39 -19.07
N ALA A 221 -35.67 5.55 -19.40
CA ALA A 221 -34.38 5.65 -20.08
C ALA A 221 -33.31 6.16 -19.10
N LEU A 222 -32.14 5.50 -19.07
CA LEU A 222 -31.00 5.95 -18.27
C LEU A 222 -30.11 6.86 -19.10
N ARG A 223 -29.89 8.08 -18.60
CA ARG A 223 -28.98 9.03 -19.26
C ARG A 223 -27.54 8.50 -19.17
N GLY A 224 -26.89 8.34 -20.32
CA GLY A 224 -25.48 7.93 -20.42
C GLY A 224 -25.28 6.44 -20.70
N TRP A 225 -26.32 5.62 -20.58
CA TRP A 225 -26.28 4.23 -21.04
C TRP A 225 -26.79 4.13 -22.49
N ARG A 226 -26.12 3.35 -23.33
CA ARG A 226 -26.50 3.16 -24.74
C ARG A 226 -27.68 2.20 -24.92
N GLY A 227 -27.98 1.39 -23.92
CA GLY A 227 -29.15 0.53 -23.91
C GLY A 227 -30.44 1.34 -23.79
N ASN A 228 -31.45 0.98 -24.57
CA ASN A 228 -32.77 1.57 -24.49
C ASN A 228 -33.62 0.81 -23.47
N ASN A 229 -34.46 1.53 -22.72
CA ASN A 229 -35.55 0.99 -21.90
C ASN A 229 -35.13 0.07 -20.74
N ILE A 230 -34.92 0.66 -19.56
CA ILE A 230 -34.78 -0.04 -18.30
C ILE A 230 -36.12 -0.06 -17.55
N LEU A 231 -36.41 -1.12 -16.80
CA LEU A 231 -37.66 -1.24 -16.06
C LEU A 231 -37.47 -0.81 -14.60
N CYS A 232 -37.90 0.40 -14.27
CA CYS A 232 -37.83 0.94 -12.92
C CYS A 232 -39.03 0.55 -12.06
N VAL A 233 -38.75 0.27 -10.80
CA VAL A 233 -39.75 0.21 -9.73
C VAL A 233 -40.50 1.53 -9.55
N THR A 234 -41.77 1.43 -9.16
CA THR A 234 -42.62 2.54 -8.74
C THR A 234 -42.95 2.44 -7.26
N LYS A 235 -43.62 3.45 -6.71
CA LYS A 235 -44.15 3.41 -5.33
C LYS A 235 -45.17 2.27 -5.08
N HIS A 236 -45.70 1.68 -6.15
CA HIS A 236 -46.67 0.57 -6.10
C HIS A 236 -46.05 -0.79 -6.44
N SER A 237 -44.73 -0.85 -6.68
CA SER A 237 -44.07 -2.10 -7.00
C SER A 237 -43.97 -3.00 -5.77
N GLU A 238 -44.32 -4.27 -5.97
CA GLU A 238 -44.19 -5.34 -4.99
C GLU A 238 -43.32 -6.48 -5.55
N LEU A 239 -42.59 -7.14 -4.65
CA LEU A 239 -41.76 -8.31 -4.95
C LEU A 239 -42.35 -9.50 -4.23
N HIS A 240 -42.77 -10.50 -5.00
CA HIS A 240 -43.20 -11.80 -4.48
C HIS A 240 -42.10 -12.81 -4.76
N ALA A 241 -41.53 -13.35 -3.69
CA ALA A 241 -40.59 -14.45 -3.71
C ALA A 241 -41.32 -15.71 -3.21
N ASP A 242 -41.02 -16.85 -3.83
CA ASP A 242 -41.53 -18.18 -3.48
C ASP A 242 -43.03 -18.42 -3.76
N TYR A 243 -43.36 -18.74 -5.02
CA TYR A 243 -44.45 -19.67 -5.33
C TYR A 243 -43.83 -21.07 -5.46
N THR A 244 -43.91 -21.88 -4.40
CA THR A 244 -43.60 -23.31 -4.51
C THR A 244 -44.84 -24.04 -5.02
N HIS A 245 -44.79 -24.58 -6.23
CA HIS A 245 -45.74 -25.60 -6.63
C HIS A 245 -45.47 -26.86 -5.79
N THR A 246 -46.42 -27.22 -4.93
CA THR A 246 -46.50 -28.54 -4.32
C THR A 246 -46.78 -29.54 -5.44
N GLN A 247 -45.74 -30.01 -6.13
CA GLN A 247 -45.85 -31.23 -6.91
C GLN A 247 -45.35 -32.36 -6.02
N GLU A 248 -46.31 -33.11 -5.48
CA GLU A 248 -46.09 -34.48 -5.03
C GLU A 248 -45.53 -35.25 -6.24
N HIS A 249 -44.21 -35.33 -6.36
CA HIS A 249 -43.57 -36.22 -7.31
C HIS A 249 -43.55 -37.60 -6.68
N THR A 250 -44.53 -38.41 -7.06
CA THR A 250 -44.52 -39.86 -6.93
C THR A 250 -43.16 -40.36 -7.45
N GLN A 251 -42.40 -41.00 -6.56
CA GLN A 251 -41.18 -41.73 -6.88
C GLN A 251 -41.52 -42.85 -7.87
N GLU A 252 -41.15 -42.67 -9.13
CA GLU A 252 -40.82 -43.80 -10.00
C GLU A 252 -39.31 -43.91 -10.04
N HIS A 253 -38.80 -44.82 -9.22
CA HIS A 253 -37.42 -45.26 -9.21
C HIS A 253 -37.06 -45.87 -10.56
N THR A 254 -36.29 -45.15 -11.37
CA THR A 254 -35.45 -45.79 -12.39
C THR A 254 -34.01 -45.65 -11.93
N HIS A 255 -33.49 -46.73 -11.35
CA HIS A 255 -32.08 -46.89 -11.00
C HIS A 255 -31.21 -46.65 -12.24
N SER A 256 -30.39 -45.61 -12.22
CA SER A 256 -29.20 -45.54 -13.07
C SER A 256 -28.00 -45.80 -12.17
N GLU A 257 -27.38 -46.95 -12.39
CA GLU A 257 -26.32 -47.50 -11.58
C GLU A 257 -25.10 -46.58 -11.51
N SER A 258 -24.57 -46.49 -10.29
CA SER A 258 -23.20 -46.10 -10.00
C SER A 258 -22.23 -46.96 -10.81
N LEU A 259 -21.61 -46.40 -11.85
CA LEU A 259 -20.37 -46.91 -12.40
C LEU A 259 -19.21 -46.01 -11.99
N LEU A 260 -18.52 -46.48 -10.95
CA LEU A 260 -17.11 -46.22 -10.70
C LEU A 260 -16.36 -46.44 -12.02
N SER A 261 -15.79 -45.37 -12.58
CA SER A 261 -14.76 -45.49 -13.60
C SER A 261 -13.42 -45.19 -12.94
N GLN A 262 -12.63 -46.25 -12.80
CA GLN A 262 -11.19 -46.19 -12.55
C GLN A 262 -10.46 -45.51 -13.72
N PRO A 263 -9.21 -45.04 -13.54
CA PRO A 263 -8.62 -44.01 -14.36
C PRO A 263 -8.24 -44.58 -15.73
N ALA A 264 -8.80 -43.98 -16.78
CA ALA A 264 -8.18 -44.04 -18.08
C ALA A 264 -7.17 -42.89 -18.14
N GLU A 265 -5.90 -43.23 -18.27
CA GLU A 265 -4.86 -42.33 -18.72
C GLU A 265 -5.30 -41.78 -20.08
N ASP A 266 -5.76 -40.53 -20.09
CA ASP A 266 -5.89 -39.73 -21.29
C ASP A 266 -5.09 -38.46 -21.01
N ASP A 267 -3.88 -38.46 -21.56
CA ASP A 267 -2.90 -37.38 -21.51
C ASP A 267 -3.57 -36.07 -21.94
N CYS A 268 -3.90 -35.24 -20.95
CA CYS A 268 -4.17 -33.82 -21.19
C CYS A 268 -2.84 -33.06 -21.20
N GLU A 269 -1.93 -33.46 -22.09
CA GLU A 269 -0.94 -32.54 -22.64
C GLU A 269 -1.62 -31.76 -23.79
N GLU A 270 -2.41 -30.76 -23.43
CA GLU A 270 -2.48 -29.56 -24.24
C GLU A 270 -1.88 -28.43 -23.43
N ALA A 271 -0.55 -28.49 -23.36
CA ALA A 271 0.24 -27.28 -23.34
C ALA A 271 -0.23 -26.42 -24.53
N GLU A 272 -0.84 -25.27 -24.23
CA GLU A 272 -0.82 -24.18 -25.19
C GLU A 272 0.65 -23.91 -25.48
N HIS A 273 1.15 -24.44 -26.60
CA HIS A 273 2.42 -24.06 -27.18
C HIS A 273 2.30 -22.59 -27.58
N GLU A 274 2.50 -21.69 -26.62
CA GLU A 274 2.97 -20.36 -26.95
C GLU A 274 4.39 -20.55 -27.48
N GLU A 275 4.54 -20.46 -28.79
CA GLU A 275 5.82 -20.25 -29.44
C GLU A 275 6.58 -19.16 -28.67
N VAL A 276 7.83 -19.48 -28.34
CA VAL A 276 8.77 -18.57 -27.72
C VAL A 276 9.05 -17.45 -28.73
N GLU A 277 8.19 -16.44 -28.77
CA GLU A 277 8.62 -15.11 -29.19
C GLU A 277 9.36 -14.49 -28.01
N LEU A 278 10.68 -14.55 -28.12
CA LEU A 278 11.67 -13.81 -27.35
C LEU A 278 11.47 -12.30 -27.55
N ASP A 279 10.36 -11.76 -27.07
CA ASP A 279 10.19 -10.33 -26.91
C ASP A 279 10.07 -10.05 -25.40
N GLN A 280 11.24 -9.99 -24.75
CA GLN A 280 11.43 -9.86 -23.29
C GLN A 280 10.98 -8.49 -22.73
N SER A 281 10.08 -7.78 -23.41
CA SER A 281 9.60 -6.45 -23.01
C SER A 281 8.12 -6.17 -23.27
N ALA A 282 7.36 -7.10 -23.87
CA ALA A 282 5.97 -6.87 -24.22
C ALA A 282 5.01 -7.20 -23.06
N VAL A 283 4.19 -6.23 -22.65
CA VAL A 283 3.08 -6.43 -21.71
C VAL A 283 2.04 -7.34 -22.37
N ARG A 284 1.80 -8.53 -21.80
CA ARG A 284 0.77 -9.45 -22.30
C ARG A 284 -0.58 -9.04 -21.71
N ILE A 285 -1.55 -8.75 -22.56
CA ILE A 285 -2.92 -8.49 -22.13
C ILE A 285 -3.67 -9.82 -22.15
N LYS A 286 -4.23 -10.20 -20.99
CA LYS A 286 -5.06 -11.41 -20.84
C LYS A 286 -6.51 -11.02 -20.62
N HIS A 287 -7.41 -11.93 -20.99
CA HIS A 287 -8.84 -11.82 -20.72
C HIS A 287 -9.22 -12.69 -19.53
N SER A 288 -10.06 -12.16 -18.66
CA SER A 288 -10.65 -12.92 -17.56
C SER A 288 -11.76 -13.84 -18.05
N LYS A 289 -12.01 -14.95 -17.34
CA LYS A 289 -13.18 -15.81 -17.55
C LYS A 289 -14.23 -15.56 -16.48
N VAL A 290 -15.48 -15.35 -16.84
CA VAL A 290 -16.57 -15.15 -15.86
C VAL A 290 -17.05 -16.51 -15.36
N ILE A 291 -17.08 -16.71 -14.04
CA ILE A 291 -17.52 -17.96 -13.39
C ILE A 291 -18.38 -17.69 -12.14
N SER A 292 -19.05 -18.75 -11.67
CA SER A 292 -19.63 -18.80 -10.33
C SER A 292 -18.74 -19.67 -9.43
N TYR A 293 -18.62 -19.32 -8.15
CA TYR A 293 -17.77 -20.02 -7.20
C TYR A 293 -18.39 -20.05 -5.81
N GLN A 294 -18.32 -21.19 -5.13
CA GLN A 294 -18.71 -21.32 -3.74
C GLN A 294 -17.52 -21.85 -2.95
N GLY A 295 -17.23 -21.21 -1.81
CA GLY A 295 -16.05 -21.55 -1.02
C GLY A 295 -16.10 -20.96 0.40
N THR A 296 -15.06 -21.24 1.18
CA THR A 296 -14.90 -20.74 2.55
C THR A 296 -13.72 -19.78 2.61
N VAL A 297 -13.91 -18.61 3.23
CA VAL A 297 -12.81 -17.67 3.50
C VAL A 297 -11.87 -18.31 4.52
N THR A 298 -10.65 -18.64 4.12
CA THR A 298 -9.66 -19.25 5.01
C THR A 298 -8.73 -18.20 5.62
N GLU A 299 -8.47 -17.11 4.90
CA GLU A 299 -7.54 -16.06 5.33
C GLU A 299 -8.06 -14.67 4.92
N VAL A 300 -7.81 -13.68 5.78
CA VAL A 300 -8.05 -12.25 5.47
C VAL A 300 -6.69 -11.59 5.26
N VAL A 301 -6.31 -11.37 4.00
CA VAL A 301 -5.01 -10.80 3.62
C VAL A 301 -4.97 -9.29 3.94
N SER A 302 -6.01 -8.57 3.52
CA SER A 302 -6.20 -7.15 3.87
C SER A 302 -7.66 -6.78 3.80
N GLU A 303 -8.25 -6.52 4.96
CA GLU A 303 -9.67 -6.17 5.10
C GLU A 303 -10.02 -4.85 4.39
N GLY A 304 -9.19 -3.81 4.55
CA GLY A 304 -9.43 -2.51 3.93
C GLY A 304 -9.13 -2.48 2.43
N ALA A 305 -8.14 -3.24 1.96
CA ALA A 305 -7.89 -3.41 0.52
C ALA A 305 -8.86 -4.41 -0.16
N GLY A 306 -9.68 -5.12 0.62
CA GLY A 306 -10.65 -6.08 0.10
C GLY A 306 -9.99 -7.33 -0.49
N LEU A 307 -8.95 -7.85 0.14
CA LEU A 307 -8.21 -9.05 -0.27
C LEU A 307 -8.37 -10.19 0.74
N TYR A 308 -8.74 -11.37 0.22
CA TYR A 308 -9.04 -12.58 0.99
C TYR A 308 -8.48 -13.81 0.28
N VAL A 309 -8.37 -14.93 1.00
CA VAL A 309 -8.11 -16.26 0.41
C VAL A 309 -9.29 -17.17 0.70
N LEU A 310 -9.75 -17.88 -0.33
CA LEU A 310 -10.78 -18.91 -0.28
C LEU A 310 -10.12 -20.30 -0.36
N ASP A 311 -10.60 -21.22 0.47
CA ASP A 311 -10.26 -22.64 0.48
C ASP A 311 -8.74 -22.92 0.52
N GLY A 312 -7.96 -21.98 1.07
CA GLY A 312 -6.51 -22.03 1.19
C GLY A 312 -5.73 -21.92 -0.13
N LYS A 313 -6.39 -21.68 -1.26
CA LYS A 313 -5.75 -21.75 -2.60
C LYS A 313 -6.15 -20.64 -3.57
N VAL A 314 -7.37 -20.12 -3.47
CA VAL A 314 -7.92 -19.17 -4.44
C VAL A 314 -7.95 -17.78 -3.81
N GLY A 315 -7.27 -16.80 -4.39
CA GLY A 315 -7.37 -15.44 -3.88
C GLY A 315 -8.67 -14.75 -4.33
N LEU A 316 -9.18 -13.83 -3.52
CA LEU A 316 -10.40 -13.06 -3.78
C LEU A 316 -10.12 -11.57 -3.60
N CYS A 317 -10.44 -10.77 -4.63
CA CYS A 317 -10.38 -9.32 -4.63
C CYS A 317 -11.79 -8.72 -4.80
N VAL A 318 -12.25 -7.98 -3.80
CA VAL A 318 -13.56 -7.29 -3.81
C VAL A 318 -13.46 -5.77 -3.97
N ALA A 319 -12.27 -5.26 -4.28
CA ALA A 319 -11.96 -3.82 -4.27
C ALA A 319 -12.71 -3.00 -5.35
N TYR A 320 -13.18 -3.65 -6.41
CA TYR A 320 -13.93 -2.98 -7.49
C TYR A 320 -15.43 -2.81 -7.17
N GLN A 321 -15.88 -3.23 -5.99
CA GLN A 321 -17.22 -3.00 -5.48
C GLN A 321 -17.22 -1.97 -4.34
N PRO A 322 -18.37 -1.31 -4.07
CA PRO A 322 -18.52 -0.51 -2.86
C PRO A 322 -18.19 -1.33 -1.60
N PRO A 323 -17.61 -0.71 -0.57
CA PRO A 323 -17.27 -1.43 0.65
C PRO A 323 -18.53 -2.00 1.29
N ALA A 324 -18.56 -3.32 1.47
CA ALA A 324 -19.65 -3.99 2.17
C ALA A 324 -19.74 -3.50 3.63
N LYS A 325 -20.98 -3.34 4.12
CA LYS A 325 -21.26 -2.93 5.51
C LYS A 325 -20.70 -3.94 6.53
N ARG A 326 -20.85 -5.24 6.25
CA ARG A 326 -20.19 -6.33 6.97
C ARG A 326 -18.98 -6.80 6.15
N LYS A 327 -17.80 -6.81 6.77
CA LYS A 327 -16.58 -7.36 6.18
C LYS A 327 -16.53 -8.88 6.34
N LEU A 328 -15.83 -9.56 5.45
CA LEU A 328 -15.70 -11.01 5.50
C LEU A 328 -14.70 -11.42 6.59
N ARG A 329 -15.02 -12.50 7.29
CA ARG A 329 -14.18 -13.09 8.35
C ARG A 329 -13.70 -14.47 7.93
N ALA A 330 -12.50 -14.86 8.36
CA ALA A 330 -12.05 -16.25 8.19
C ALA A 330 -13.08 -17.21 8.81
N GLY A 331 -13.53 -18.21 8.06
CA GLY A 331 -14.62 -19.13 8.37
C GLY A 331 -15.96 -18.77 7.72
N ASP A 332 -16.12 -17.60 7.10
CA ASP A 332 -17.33 -17.27 6.33
C ASP A 332 -17.44 -18.15 5.09
N ARG A 333 -18.63 -18.71 4.84
CA ARG A 333 -18.94 -19.36 3.56
C ARG A 333 -19.55 -18.35 2.62
N VAL A 334 -19.03 -18.29 1.41
CA VAL A 334 -19.41 -17.31 0.40
C VAL A 334 -19.82 -18.01 -0.89
N GLU A 335 -20.75 -17.38 -1.58
CA GLU A 335 -21.20 -17.72 -2.92
C GLU A 335 -21.03 -16.49 -3.81
N LEU A 336 -20.31 -16.67 -4.90
CA LEU A 336 -20.02 -15.65 -5.90
C LEU A 336 -20.67 -16.03 -7.22
N HIS A 337 -21.36 -15.08 -7.85
CA HIS A 337 -21.82 -15.21 -9.22
C HIS A 337 -21.24 -14.09 -10.07
N HIS A 338 -20.99 -14.40 -11.33
CA HIS A 338 -20.41 -13.47 -12.31
C HIS A 338 -19.08 -12.87 -11.83
N ALA A 339 -18.24 -13.66 -11.17
CA ALA A 339 -16.90 -13.25 -10.75
C ALA A 339 -15.90 -13.49 -11.88
N HIS A 340 -14.92 -12.61 -11.99
CA HIS A 340 -13.85 -12.73 -12.99
C HIS A 340 -12.74 -13.61 -12.43
N PHE A 341 -12.49 -14.75 -13.08
CA PHE A 341 -11.33 -15.60 -12.85
C PHE A 341 -10.14 -15.07 -13.66
N LEU A 342 -9.05 -14.79 -12.96
CA LEU A 342 -7.78 -14.34 -13.50
C LEU A 342 -6.69 -15.34 -13.14
N TYR A 343 -5.90 -15.73 -14.13
CA TYR A 343 -4.75 -16.61 -13.94
C TYR A 343 -3.45 -15.79 -13.89
N ARG A 344 -2.74 -15.89 -12.77
CA ARG A 344 -1.48 -15.21 -12.44
C ARG A 344 -1.50 -13.70 -12.76
N PRO A 345 -2.47 -12.91 -12.24
CA PRO A 345 -2.47 -11.47 -12.46
C PRO A 345 -1.31 -10.76 -11.75
N CYS A 346 -0.88 -11.29 -10.60
CA CYS A 346 0.26 -10.80 -9.85
C CYS A 346 1.09 -11.98 -9.35
N PRO A 347 2.43 -11.96 -9.50
CA PRO A 347 3.31 -13.04 -9.03
C PRO A 347 3.35 -13.20 -7.50
N ASP A 348 2.96 -12.17 -6.74
CA ASP A 348 3.02 -12.18 -5.27
C ASP A 348 1.70 -12.61 -4.59
N PHE A 349 0.73 -13.09 -5.38
CA PHE A 349 -0.57 -13.60 -4.93
C PHE A 349 -0.82 -15.01 -5.47
N PRO A 350 -1.84 -15.73 -4.95
CA PRO A 350 -2.22 -17.03 -5.48
C PRO A 350 -2.40 -17.01 -7.01
N PRO A 351 -2.02 -18.08 -7.73
CA PRO A 351 -2.08 -18.11 -9.19
C PRO A 351 -3.51 -18.02 -9.72
N SER A 352 -4.50 -18.39 -8.90
CA SER A 352 -5.92 -18.28 -9.22
C SER A 352 -6.53 -17.16 -8.40
N MET A 353 -6.97 -16.09 -9.07
CA MET A 353 -7.59 -14.93 -8.44
C MET A 353 -9.02 -14.74 -8.94
N LEU A 354 -9.97 -14.58 -8.03
CA LEU A 354 -11.33 -14.14 -8.31
C LEU A 354 -11.43 -12.64 -8.04
N CYS A 355 -11.89 -11.87 -9.01
CA CYS A 355 -12.15 -10.45 -8.87
C CYS A 355 -13.64 -10.16 -9.07
N THR A 356 -14.24 -9.42 -8.15
CA THR A 356 -15.62 -8.96 -8.31
C THR A 356 -15.66 -7.65 -9.08
N CYS A 357 -16.76 -7.41 -9.80
CA CYS A 357 -17.07 -6.17 -10.50
C CYS A 357 -18.50 -5.71 -10.11
N LEU A 358 -19.03 -4.63 -10.67
CA LEU A 358 -20.40 -4.19 -10.36
C LEU A 358 -21.49 -5.15 -10.86
N ARG A 359 -21.17 -6.08 -11.77
CA ARG A 359 -22.09 -7.15 -12.18
C ARG A 359 -21.98 -8.40 -11.30
N SER A 360 -20.89 -8.55 -10.54
CA SER A 360 -20.70 -9.70 -9.67
C SER A 360 -21.59 -9.59 -8.43
N SER A 361 -22.16 -10.71 -7.98
CA SER A 361 -22.84 -10.80 -6.69
C SER A 361 -21.99 -11.60 -5.72
N LEU A 362 -21.83 -11.09 -4.49
CA LEU A 362 -21.18 -11.80 -3.40
C LEU A 362 -22.17 -11.95 -2.24
N ARG A 363 -22.50 -13.20 -1.89
CA ARG A 363 -23.39 -13.53 -0.78
C ARG A 363 -22.65 -14.37 0.26
N VAL A 364 -22.91 -14.08 1.53
CA VAL A 364 -22.49 -14.95 2.63
C VAL A 364 -23.60 -15.96 2.87
N THR A 365 -23.27 -17.25 2.78
CA THR A 365 -24.21 -18.36 2.95
C THR A 365 -24.14 -18.99 4.33
N ALA A 366 -23.01 -18.81 5.04
CA ALA A 366 -22.89 -19.12 6.46
C ALA A 366 -21.87 -18.21 7.13
N PHE A 367 -22.16 -17.77 8.35
CA PHE A 367 -21.27 -16.92 9.12
C PHE A 367 -20.13 -17.71 9.79
N SER A 368 -18.98 -17.05 9.93
CA SER A 368 -17.83 -17.56 10.65
C SER A 368 -18.16 -17.91 12.10
N ARG A 369 -17.71 -19.10 12.49
CA ARG A 369 -17.79 -19.64 13.84
C ARG A 369 -16.61 -19.20 14.73
N ALA A 370 -15.60 -18.55 14.16
CA ALA A 370 -14.42 -18.11 14.86
C ALA A 370 -14.66 -16.78 15.60
N GLY A 371 -14.23 -16.72 16.85
CA GLY A 371 -14.11 -15.49 17.63
C GLY A 371 -12.81 -14.83 17.21
N GLY A 372 -12.92 -13.93 16.22
CA GLY A 372 -11.77 -13.37 15.51
C GLY A 372 -10.64 -12.95 16.45
N SER A 373 -9.41 -13.27 16.06
CA SER A 373 -8.21 -12.71 16.69
C SER A 373 -8.26 -11.17 16.61
N PRO A 374 -7.71 -10.45 17.61
CA PRO A 374 -7.34 -9.06 17.38
C PRO A 374 -6.48 -9.04 16.10
N PRO A 375 -6.72 -8.11 15.16
CA PRO A 375 -5.87 -8.04 13.99
C PRO A 375 -4.52 -7.51 14.47
N ASP A 376 -3.54 -8.40 14.65
CA ASP A 376 -2.23 -7.98 15.14
C ASP A 376 -1.55 -6.96 14.21
N ASN A 377 -1.98 -6.85 12.95
CA ASN A 377 -1.29 -6.06 11.95
C ASN A 377 -2.25 -5.36 10.95
N ARG A 378 -3.08 -4.41 11.40
CA ARG A 378 -3.78 -3.51 10.45
C ARG A 378 -2.80 -2.50 9.87
N CYS A 379 -2.64 -2.51 8.54
CA CYS A 379 -1.89 -1.46 7.84
C CYS A 379 -2.68 -0.15 7.92
N PRO A 380 -2.13 0.93 8.51
CA PRO A 380 -2.82 2.21 8.56
C PRO A 380 -3.15 2.72 7.15
N GLY A 381 -4.43 2.95 6.87
CA GLY A 381 -4.89 3.54 5.61
C GLY A 381 -5.17 2.57 4.46
N ASP A 382 -5.24 1.26 4.71
CA ASP A 382 -5.59 0.25 3.69
C ASP A 382 -6.94 0.52 3.01
N GLY A 383 -7.93 1.06 3.74
CA GLY A 383 -9.22 1.50 3.20
C GLY A 383 -9.14 2.64 2.17
N ALA A 384 -8.00 3.31 2.03
CA ALA A 384 -7.80 4.32 0.97
C ALA A 384 -7.50 3.68 -0.39
N LEU A 385 -6.94 2.47 -0.44
CA LEU A 385 -6.51 1.82 -1.69
C LEU A 385 -7.68 1.57 -2.66
N PRO A 386 -8.83 1.00 -2.24
CA PRO A 386 -9.96 0.85 -3.15
C PRO A 386 -10.49 2.19 -3.68
N ARG A 387 -10.44 3.26 -2.87
CA ARG A 387 -10.88 4.59 -3.33
C ARG A 387 -9.97 5.12 -4.44
N LEU A 388 -8.66 4.98 -4.27
CA LEU A 388 -7.67 5.39 -5.28
C LEU A 388 -7.75 4.54 -6.54
N LEU A 389 -7.94 3.23 -6.40
CA LEU A 389 -8.23 2.28 -7.49
C LEU A 389 -9.41 2.77 -8.34
N LEU A 390 -10.53 3.08 -7.70
CA LEU A 390 -11.75 3.52 -8.38
C LEU A 390 -11.62 4.92 -9.00
N GLN A 391 -10.88 5.83 -8.36
CA GLN A 391 -10.65 7.18 -8.87
C GLN A 391 -9.75 7.19 -10.11
N ARG A 392 -8.72 6.33 -10.14
CA ARG A 392 -7.74 6.27 -11.24
C ARG A 392 -8.03 5.18 -12.28
N ASN A 393 -9.00 4.31 -12.01
CA ASN A 393 -9.36 3.16 -12.84
C ASN A 393 -8.14 2.29 -13.19
N THR A 394 -7.37 1.93 -12.16
CA THR A 394 -6.10 1.20 -12.29
C THR A 394 -6.32 -0.27 -12.65
N ASP A 395 -5.35 -0.84 -13.37
CA ASP A 395 -5.33 -2.27 -13.71
C ASP A 395 -5.24 -3.14 -12.44
N VAL A 396 -5.87 -4.31 -12.48
CA VAL A 396 -5.91 -5.22 -11.31
C VAL A 396 -4.53 -5.70 -10.90
N SER A 397 -3.62 -5.89 -11.85
CA SER A 397 -2.27 -6.35 -11.58
C SER A 397 -1.45 -5.30 -10.82
N ASP A 398 -1.55 -4.03 -11.22
CA ASP A 398 -0.96 -2.88 -10.52
C ASP A 398 -1.56 -2.71 -9.12
N TYR A 399 -2.89 -2.91 -8.99
CA TYR A 399 -3.58 -2.84 -7.71
C TYR A 399 -3.09 -3.92 -6.74
N LEU A 400 -3.05 -5.18 -7.19
CA LEU A 400 -2.55 -6.30 -6.39
C LEU A 400 -1.11 -6.06 -5.96
N TRP A 401 -0.23 -5.65 -6.88
CA TRP A 401 1.16 -5.33 -6.54
C TRP A 401 1.25 -4.22 -5.48
N THR A 402 0.45 -3.16 -5.61
CA THR A 402 0.35 -2.08 -4.59
C THR A 402 -0.08 -2.62 -3.23
N CYS A 403 -1.04 -3.54 -3.21
CA CYS A 403 -1.49 -4.18 -1.98
C CYS A 403 -0.39 -5.04 -1.37
N HIS A 404 0.35 -5.83 -2.15
CA HIS A 404 1.47 -6.63 -1.66
C HIS A 404 2.51 -5.77 -0.94
N LEU A 405 2.91 -4.64 -1.55
CA LEU A 405 3.84 -3.69 -0.94
C LEU A 405 3.35 -3.14 0.40
N SER A 406 2.05 -2.93 0.55
CA SER A 406 1.46 -2.43 1.80
C SER A 406 1.32 -3.51 2.88
N VAL A 407 0.91 -4.72 2.52
CA VAL A 407 0.55 -5.80 3.46
C VAL A 407 1.78 -6.47 4.05
N TRP A 408 2.83 -6.68 3.25
CA TRP A 408 3.88 -7.64 3.63
C TRP A 408 4.95 -7.10 4.57
N ARG A 409 5.05 -5.77 4.74
CA ARG A 409 6.18 -5.17 5.49
C ARG A 409 5.81 -4.21 6.61
N GLN A 410 4.55 -3.78 6.77
CA GLN A 410 4.08 -2.79 7.77
C GLN A 410 4.84 -1.46 7.87
N GLN A 411 5.90 -1.28 7.08
CA GLN A 411 6.81 -0.15 7.09
C GLN A 411 6.42 0.89 6.04
N CYS A 412 5.69 0.47 4.99
CA CYS A 412 5.13 1.35 3.97
C CYS A 412 3.65 1.61 4.24
N VAL A 413 3.31 2.87 4.57
CA VAL A 413 1.92 3.35 4.60
C VAL A 413 1.29 3.12 3.23
N CYS A 414 0.02 2.70 3.15
CA CYS A 414 -0.66 2.39 1.88
C CYS A 414 -0.60 3.53 0.84
N LEU A 415 -0.47 4.78 1.29
CA LEU A 415 -0.28 5.93 0.41
C LEU A 415 1.11 5.94 -0.26
N LEU A 416 2.14 5.44 0.40
CA LEU A 416 3.50 5.32 -0.16
C LEU A 416 3.57 4.20 -1.19
N SER A 417 2.93 3.06 -0.94
CA SER A 417 2.83 1.99 -1.95
C SER A 417 2.05 2.47 -3.18
N TRP A 418 0.96 3.23 -2.98
CA TRP A 418 0.24 3.85 -4.09
C TRP A 418 1.10 4.85 -4.87
N ARG A 419 1.84 5.72 -4.19
CA ARG A 419 2.77 6.66 -4.85
C ARG A 419 3.85 5.94 -5.64
N LEU A 420 4.42 4.88 -5.08
CA LEU A 420 5.38 4.01 -5.77
C LEU A 420 4.78 3.47 -7.06
N MET A 421 3.58 2.89 -6.98
CA MET A 421 2.86 2.43 -8.16
C MET A 421 2.60 3.56 -9.16
N GLU A 422 2.09 4.73 -8.75
CA GLU A 422 1.86 5.84 -9.68
C GLU A 422 3.15 6.32 -10.37
N THR A 423 4.30 6.26 -9.69
CA THR A 423 5.61 6.63 -10.27
C THR A 423 6.20 5.56 -11.19
N LEU A 424 5.89 4.28 -10.95
CA LEU A 424 6.53 3.14 -11.62
C LEU A 424 5.63 2.52 -12.70
N SER A 425 4.31 2.61 -12.53
CA SER A 425 3.33 2.18 -13.50
C SER A 425 3.33 3.13 -14.70
N ARG A 426 3.18 2.54 -15.88
CA ARG A 426 3.22 3.28 -17.14
C ARG A 426 2.00 4.18 -17.22
N ALA A 427 2.20 5.44 -17.62
CA ALA A 427 1.14 6.41 -17.84
C ALA A 427 0.13 5.88 -18.87
N GLY A 428 -0.90 5.19 -18.38
CA GLY A 428 -1.94 4.54 -19.16
C GLY A 428 -3.21 4.50 -18.34
N GLY A 429 -3.67 5.68 -17.89
CA GLY A 429 -4.95 5.78 -17.23
C GLY A 429 -6.04 5.26 -18.16
N ARG A 430 -6.76 4.22 -17.74
CA ARG A 430 -7.97 3.81 -18.46
C ARG A 430 -8.96 4.96 -18.44
N GLY A 431 -9.81 5.04 -19.47
CA GLY A 431 -10.92 5.98 -19.50
C GLY A 431 -11.78 5.87 -18.23
N ARG A 432 -12.61 6.88 -17.97
CA ARG A 432 -13.50 6.88 -16.80
C ARG A 432 -14.35 5.60 -16.79
N ARG A 433 -14.43 4.94 -15.63
CA ARG A 433 -15.27 3.76 -15.41
C ARG A 433 -16.74 4.08 -15.72
N ASP A 434 -17.34 3.35 -16.65
CA ASP A 434 -18.77 3.43 -16.96
C ASP A 434 -19.53 2.38 -16.15
N ILE A 435 -20.18 2.83 -15.08
CA ILE A 435 -20.89 1.95 -14.15
C ILE A 435 -22.11 1.27 -14.81
N TYR A 436 -22.75 1.91 -15.80
CA TYR A 436 -23.95 1.36 -16.44
C TYR A 436 -23.58 0.29 -17.45
N ALA A 437 -22.56 0.53 -18.27
CA ALA A 437 -22.01 -0.50 -19.17
C ALA A 437 -21.54 -1.73 -18.38
N GLU A 438 -20.92 -1.51 -17.21
CA GLU A 438 -20.48 -2.59 -16.35
C GLU A 438 -21.63 -3.40 -15.74
N MET A 439 -22.70 -2.75 -15.29
CA MET A 439 -23.86 -3.44 -14.68
C MET A 439 -24.83 -4.04 -15.69
N LEU A 440 -24.98 -3.45 -16.88
CA LEU A 440 -26.14 -3.68 -17.75
C LEU A 440 -25.80 -4.22 -19.15
N ASP A 441 -24.61 -3.98 -19.71
CA ASP A 441 -24.27 -4.48 -21.05
C ASP A 441 -24.00 -5.99 -21.04
N GLU A 442 -24.36 -6.69 -22.12
CA GLU A 442 -24.07 -8.12 -22.30
C GLU A 442 -23.29 -8.33 -23.62
N PRO A 443 -22.02 -8.78 -23.58
CA PRO A 443 -21.19 -8.94 -22.39
C PRO A 443 -20.82 -7.59 -21.77
N HIS A 444 -20.65 -7.54 -20.44
CA HIS A 444 -20.30 -6.30 -19.76
C HIS A 444 -18.82 -5.94 -19.92
N THR A 445 -18.54 -4.64 -19.99
CA THR A 445 -17.17 -4.13 -20.00
C THR A 445 -16.83 -3.56 -18.63
N CYS A 446 -15.79 -4.10 -17.98
CA CYS A 446 -15.35 -3.66 -16.67
C CYS A 446 -13.82 -3.61 -16.56
N PRO A 447 -13.27 -2.97 -15.51
CA PRO A 447 -11.82 -2.85 -15.34
C PRO A 447 -11.07 -4.19 -15.24
N VAL A 448 -11.77 -5.27 -14.89
CA VAL A 448 -11.19 -6.61 -14.71
C VAL A 448 -11.44 -7.56 -15.89
N THR A 449 -12.19 -7.15 -16.92
CA THR A 449 -12.45 -7.97 -18.12
C THR A 449 -11.15 -8.30 -18.86
N GLN A 450 -10.24 -7.33 -18.92
CA GLN A 450 -8.89 -7.45 -19.47
C GLN A 450 -7.91 -7.01 -18.41
N TYR A 451 -6.79 -7.71 -18.27
CA TYR A 451 -5.73 -7.37 -17.32
C TYR A 451 -4.36 -7.54 -17.94
N SER A 452 -3.41 -6.75 -17.46
CA SER A 452 -2.02 -6.83 -17.91
C SER A 452 -1.25 -7.85 -17.08
N VAL A 453 -0.44 -8.70 -17.71
CA VAL A 453 0.55 -9.53 -17.03
C VAL A 453 1.91 -9.07 -17.51
N SER A 454 2.67 -8.45 -16.61
CA SER A 454 4.02 -7.96 -16.91
C SER A 454 5.05 -8.72 -16.08
N SER A 455 6.08 -9.25 -16.76
CA SER A 455 7.30 -9.73 -16.10
C SER A 455 8.12 -8.58 -15.47
N ALA A 456 7.81 -7.33 -15.82
CA ALA A 456 8.50 -6.15 -15.32
C ALA A 456 7.99 -5.68 -13.94
N VAL A 457 7.04 -6.39 -13.32
CA VAL A 457 6.60 -6.10 -11.95
C VAL A 457 7.79 -6.29 -11.01
N ARG A 458 8.18 -5.20 -10.35
CA ARG A 458 9.38 -5.18 -9.53
C ARG A 458 9.18 -5.92 -8.21
N GLN A 459 10.15 -6.75 -7.86
CA GLN A 459 10.20 -7.40 -6.55
C GLN A 459 10.80 -6.43 -5.53
N TYR A 460 10.04 -6.12 -4.50
CA TYR A 460 10.54 -5.37 -3.36
C TYR A 460 11.46 -6.24 -2.51
N LEU A 461 12.61 -5.69 -2.10
CA LEU A 461 13.57 -6.37 -1.25
C LEU A 461 13.95 -5.49 -0.05
N GLY A 462 14.05 -6.10 1.13
CA GLY A 462 14.56 -5.40 2.31
C GLY A 462 16.07 -5.20 2.23
N VAL A 463 16.55 -4.08 2.76
CA VAL A 463 17.99 -3.75 2.76
C VAL A 463 18.79 -4.80 3.53
N SER A 464 18.35 -5.20 4.73
CA SER A 464 19.07 -6.22 5.53
C SER A 464 19.05 -7.60 4.89
N GLU A 465 17.91 -8.01 4.34
CA GLU A 465 17.76 -9.30 3.66
C GLU A 465 18.68 -9.38 2.43
N LEU A 466 18.77 -8.30 1.67
CA LEU A 466 19.70 -8.19 0.55
C LEU A 466 21.15 -8.33 1.01
N LEU A 467 21.54 -7.60 2.06
CA LEU A 467 22.91 -7.64 2.57
C LEU A 467 23.27 -9.04 3.10
N GLU A 468 22.37 -9.67 3.84
CA GLU A 468 22.56 -11.02 4.37
C GLU A 468 22.67 -12.06 3.24
N SER A 469 21.80 -11.97 2.22
CA SER A 469 21.87 -12.82 1.03
C SER A 469 23.21 -12.68 0.29
N LEU A 470 23.69 -11.44 0.10
CA LEU A 470 24.98 -11.19 -0.57
C LEU A 470 26.17 -11.65 0.27
N GLN A 471 26.12 -11.52 1.60
CA GLN A 471 27.18 -11.96 2.50
C GLN A 471 27.23 -13.48 2.62
N THR A 472 26.09 -14.15 2.76
CA THR A 472 26.02 -15.62 2.81
C THR A 472 26.40 -16.25 1.47
N GLY A 473 25.98 -15.63 0.36
CA GLY A 473 26.30 -16.05 -1.02
C GLY A 473 27.70 -15.67 -1.51
N CYS A 474 28.48 -14.89 -0.77
CA CYS A 474 29.72 -14.32 -1.30
C CYS A 474 30.77 -15.40 -1.62
N TRP A 475 31.00 -16.36 -0.72
CA TRP A 475 32.02 -17.39 -0.89
C TRP A 475 31.53 -18.66 -1.60
N SER A 476 30.21 -18.86 -1.71
CA SER A 476 29.60 -20.02 -2.37
C SER A 476 29.35 -19.82 -3.87
N SER A 477 29.43 -18.58 -4.36
CA SER A 477 29.00 -18.22 -5.71
C SER A 477 29.98 -18.55 -6.83
N ALA A 478 31.25 -18.82 -6.51
CA ALA A 478 32.24 -19.23 -7.50
C ALA A 478 33.41 -19.97 -6.82
N PRO A 479 33.92 -21.06 -7.40
CA PRO A 479 35.10 -21.73 -6.88
C PRO A 479 36.34 -20.84 -7.03
N LEU A 480 37.32 -20.93 -6.13
CA LEU A 480 38.53 -20.10 -6.16
C LEU A 480 39.31 -20.24 -7.48
N SER A 481 39.26 -21.41 -8.10
CA SER A 481 39.84 -21.67 -9.42
C SER A 481 39.32 -20.74 -10.51
N SER A 482 38.05 -20.33 -10.46
CA SER A 482 37.44 -19.43 -11.45
C SER A 482 37.92 -17.97 -11.34
N LEU A 483 38.57 -17.60 -10.23
CA LEU A 483 39.15 -16.28 -10.03
C LEU A 483 40.58 -16.17 -10.58
N LEU A 484 41.17 -17.30 -10.99
CA LEU A 484 42.50 -17.34 -11.58
C LEU A 484 42.41 -17.22 -13.11
N PRO A 485 43.46 -16.70 -13.78
CA PRO A 485 43.55 -16.70 -15.23
C PRO A 485 43.56 -18.14 -15.80
N PRO A 486 43.23 -18.32 -17.09
CA PRO A 486 43.09 -19.65 -17.72
C PRO A 486 44.34 -20.54 -17.63
N ASP A 487 45.54 -19.97 -17.49
CA ASP A 487 46.81 -20.68 -17.24
C ASP A 487 47.12 -20.87 -15.73
N GLY A 488 46.10 -20.89 -14.88
CA GLY A 488 46.22 -20.89 -13.41
C GLY A 488 47.02 -22.05 -12.83
N SER A 489 47.15 -23.16 -13.58
CA SER A 489 47.94 -24.34 -13.19
C SER A 489 49.47 -24.11 -13.23
N ASN A 490 49.94 -23.11 -13.99
CA ASN A 490 51.36 -22.79 -14.15
C ASN A 490 51.82 -21.68 -13.20
N LEU A 491 50.92 -21.13 -12.37
CA LEU A 491 51.24 -20.05 -11.46
C LEU A 491 52.03 -20.54 -10.24
N THR A 492 53.01 -19.75 -9.81
CA THR A 492 53.72 -19.97 -8.55
C THR A 492 52.79 -19.69 -7.36
N SER A 493 53.13 -20.25 -6.18
CA SER A 493 52.36 -20.03 -4.95
C SER A 493 52.15 -18.54 -4.64
N SER A 494 53.16 -17.69 -4.79
CA SER A 494 53.02 -16.25 -4.56
C SER A 494 52.06 -15.58 -5.54
N GLN A 495 52.08 -15.99 -6.82
CA GLN A 495 51.16 -15.48 -7.84
C GLN A 495 49.72 -15.90 -7.55
N ILE A 496 49.48 -17.17 -7.21
CA ILE A 496 48.13 -17.68 -6.89
C ILE A 496 47.54 -16.89 -5.71
N ASN A 497 48.27 -16.79 -4.60
CA ASN A 497 47.78 -16.06 -3.42
C ASN A 497 47.64 -14.55 -3.69
N GLY A 498 48.49 -13.99 -4.55
CA GLY A 498 48.35 -12.61 -5.03
C GLY A 498 47.05 -12.38 -5.81
N PHE A 499 46.72 -13.26 -6.77
CA PHE A 499 45.48 -13.15 -7.56
C PHE A 499 44.22 -13.38 -6.73
N LEU A 500 44.28 -14.24 -5.71
CA LEU A 500 43.13 -14.52 -4.84
C LEU A 500 42.94 -13.47 -3.73
N SER A 501 43.94 -12.66 -3.45
CA SER A 501 43.94 -11.71 -2.33
C SER A 501 42.75 -10.75 -2.33
N TRP A 502 42.33 -10.33 -3.52
CA TRP A 502 41.16 -9.51 -3.73
C TRP A 502 40.38 -9.95 -4.98
N SER A 503 39.07 -10.06 -4.85
CA SER A 503 38.17 -10.22 -6.00
C SER A 503 36.88 -9.45 -5.80
N CYS A 504 36.20 -9.12 -6.89
CA CYS A 504 34.94 -8.38 -6.86
C CYS A 504 33.88 -9.11 -7.69
N ARG A 505 32.65 -9.12 -7.18
CA ARG A 505 31.46 -9.59 -7.91
C ARG A 505 30.43 -8.47 -7.94
N THR A 506 29.89 -8.21 -9.11
CA THR A 506 28.81 -7.24 -9.31
C THR A 506 27.56 -7.95 -9.83
N LEU A 507 26.42 -7.68 -9.22
CA LEU A 507 25.10 -8.13 -9.69
C LEU A 507 24.25 -6.90 -10.05
N SER A 508 23.50 -6.97 -11.14
CA SER A 508 22.56 -5.93 -11.54
C SER A 508 21.20 -6.16 -10.89
N SER A 509 20.47 -5.09 -10.57
CA SER A 509 19.06 -5.15 -10.17
C SER A 509 18.13 -5.46 -11.35
N GLU A 510 18.60 -5.27 -12.58
CA GLU A 510 17.88 -5.68 -13.79
C GLU A 510 18.06 -7.19 -14.02
N PRO A 511 17.01 -7.89 -14.45
CA PRO A 511 17.02 -9.34 -14.50
C PRO A 511 17.98 -9.88 -15.56
N GLN A 512 18.70 -10.95 -15.22
CA GLN A 512 19.47 -11.76 -16.15
C GLN A 512 18.88 -13.18 -16.13
N GLY A 513 18.23 -13.59 -17.22
CA GLY A 513 17.30 -14.73 -17.16
C GLY A 513 15.95 -14.29 -16.58
N GLY A 514 14.92 -15.13 -16.66
CA GLY A 514 13.50 -14.79 -16.41
C GLY A 514 13.11 -14.31 -15.01
N ASP A 515 14.05 -13.80 -14.21
CA ASP A 515 13.82 -13.22 -12.89
C ASP A 515 13.14 -11.84 -12.98
N ARG A 516 12.61 -11.38 -11.85
CA ARG A 516 11.94 -10.07 -11.75
C ARG A 516 12.96 -8.97 -11.44
N PRO A 517 12.77 -7.76 -12.01
CA PRO A 517 13.59 -6.62 -11.64
C PRO A 517 13.43 -6.25 -10.16
N LEU A 518 14.51 -5.85 -9.48
CA LEU A 518 14.47 -5.52 -8.05
C LEU A 518 14.08 -4.06 -7.79
N LEU A 519 13.52 -3.81 -6.60
CA LEU A 519 13.19 -2.48 -6.07
C LEU A 519 13.63 -2.39 -4.60
N LEU A 520 14.38 -1.35 -4.28
CA LEU A 520 14.71 -0.98 -2.89
C LEU A 520 13.96 0.30 -2.50
N VAL A 521 13.44 0.35 -1.28
CA VAL A 521 12.82 1.57 -0.72
C VAL A 521 13.43 1.84 0.63
N GLY A 522 13.90 3.07 0.86
CA GLY A 522 14.52 3.46 2.10
C GLY A 522 14.75 4.97 2.21
N VAL A 523 15.18 5.42 3.38
CA VAL A 523 15.60 6.80 3.62
C VAL A 523 17.07 6.93 3.30
N LEU A 524 17.43 7.95 2.52
CA LEU A 524 18.83 8.31 2.31
C LEU A 524 19.35 9.08 3.51
N GLU A 525 20.30 8.51 4.23
CA GLU A 525 20.88 9.11 5.43
C GLU A 525 22.36 9.42 5.26
N LEU A 526 22.77 10.55 5.84
CA LEU A 526 24.17 10.82 6.10
C LEU A 526 24.68 9.95 7.26
N PRO A 527 25.98 9.66 7.32
CA PRO A 527 26.55 8.96 8.47
C PRO A 527 26.12 9.58 9.80
N SER A 528 25.74 8.72 10.73
CA SER A 528 25.25 9.10 12.06
C SER A 528 26.29 9.92 12.81
N GLN A 529 25.83 10.88 13.62
CA GLN A 529 26.71 11.71 14.46
C GLN A 529 27.48 10.91 15.53
N THR A 530 27.14 9.65 15.75
CA THR A 530 27.74 8.75 16.74
C THR A 530 28.75 7.75 16.14
N SER A 531 28.89 7.70 14.82
CA SER A 531 29.77 6.75 14.14
C SER A 531 30.99 7.46 13.58
N GLU A 532 32.16 7.19 14.17
CA GLU A 532 33.43 7.79 13.73
C GLU A 532 34.05 7.08 12.52
N PHE A 533 33.52 5.92 12.11
CA PHE A 533 34.15 5.03 11.12
C PHE A 533 33.31 4.80 9.84
N LYS A 534 32.13 5.43 9.73
CA LYS A 534 31.28 5.32 8.53
C LYS A 534 31.28 6.65 7.78
N HIS A 535 31.70 6.63 6.51
CA HIS A 535 31.90 7.84 5.69
C HIS A 535 31.14 7.84 4.36
N SER A 536 30.33 6.80 4.12
CA SER A 536 29.44 6.69 2.96
C SER A 536 28.01 7.04 3.35
N MET A 537 27.27 7.64 2.40
CA MET A 537 25.83 7.78 2.49
C MET A 537 25.18 6.38 2.58
N GLN A 538 24.09 6.27 3.32
CA GLN A 538 23.41 5.00 3.56
C GLN A 538 21.99 5.04 3.06
N LEU A 539 21.53 3.95 2.47
CA LEU A 539 20.12 3.68 2.27
C LEU A 539 19.65 2.85 3.46
N ARG A 540 18.71 3.38 4.24
CA ARG A 540 18.18 2.75 5.45
C ARG A 540 16.71 2.43 5.28
N ASP A 541 16.32 1.20 5.59
CA ASP A 541 14.92 0.85 5.87
C ASP A 541 14.77 0.50 7.36
N ALA A 542 13.59 0.04 7.77
CA ALA A 542 13.39 -0.35 9.17
C ALA A 542 14.06 -1.70 9.52
N ALA A 543 14.53 -2.47 8.54
CA ALA A 543 15.26 -3.71 8.77
C ALA A 543 16.77 -3.46 8.95
N GLY A 544 17.35 -2.45 8.30
CA GLY A 544 18.76 -2.09 8.43
C GLY A 544 19.25 -1.04 7.44
N ALA A 545 20.57 -0.98 7.22
CA ALA A 545 21.21 0.08 6.44
C ALA A 545 22.35 -0.45 5.57
N ALA A 546 22.35 -0.09 4.29
CA ALA A 546 23.39 -0.42 3.32
C ALA A 546 24.22 0.82 2.95
N ALA A 547 25.54 0.65 2.89
CA ALA A 547 26.42 1.65 2.30
C ALA A 547 26.07 1.83 0.82
N SER A 548 25.90 3.08 0.40
CA SER A 548 25.52 3.45 -0.97
C SER A 548 26.58 4.37 -1.59
N LEU A 549 26.95 4.07 -2.83
CA LEU A 549 27.83 4.88 -3.66
C LEU A 549 27.04 5.39 -4.87
N PHE A 550 27.22 6.67 -5.18
CA PHE A 550 26.53 7.31 -6.30
C PHE A 550 27.50 7.48 -7.47
N PHE A 551 27.11 7.04 -8.67
CA PHE A 551 27.84 7.32 -9.90
C PHE A 551 27.19 8.50 -10.63
N ASN A 552 27.99 9.25 -11.40
CA ASN A 552 27.60 10.48 -12.10
C ASN A 552 27.45 11.74 -11.21
N VAL A 553 28.48 11.99 -10.38
CA VAL A 553 28.60 13.17 -9.49
C VAL A 553 28.80 14.50 -10.24
N CYS A 554 28.93 14.48 -11.57
CA CYS A 554 29.35 15.66 -12.34
C CYS A 554 28.27 16.73 -12.57
N VAL A 555 26.97 16.48 -12.35
CA VAL A 555 25.94 17.46 -12.77
C VAL A 555 24.97 17.92 -11.66
N CYS A 556 24.79 17.21 -10.54
CA CYS A 556 23.89 17.71 -9.48
C CYS A 556 24.22 17.21 -8.05
N VAL A 557 25.37 17.62 -7.50
CA VAL A 557 25.70 17.48 -6.06
C VAL A 557 24.63 18.11 -5.16
N CYS A 558 23.94 19.15 -5.64
CA CYS A 558 22.80 19.78 -4.99
C CYS A 558 21.69 18.77 -4.65
N VAL A 559 21.42 17.82 -5.57
CA VAL A 559 20.37 16.82 -5.40
C VAL A 559 20.78 15.79 -4.34
N CYS A 560 22.04 15.37 -4.25
CA CYS A 560 22.51 14.46 -3.19
C CYS A 560 22.28 15.01 -1.78
N VAL A 561 22.56 16.31 -1.56
CA VAL A 561 22.39 16.93 -0.23
C VAL A 561 20.93 17.17 0.09
N CYS A 562 20.15 17.62 -0.90
CA CYS A 562 18.71 17.77 -0.72
C CYS A 562 18.01 16.41 -0.52
N ALA A 563 18.54 15.34 -1.13
CA ALA A 563 18.01 13.99 -1.01
C ALA A 563 18.26 13.36 0.36
N ALA A 564 19.20 13.90 1.16
CA ALA A 564 19.39 13.46 2.53
C ALA A 564 18.10 13.68 3.34
N GLY A 565 17.63 12.63 4.01
CA GLY A 565 16.36 12.60 4.73
C GLY A 565 15.12 12.38 3.84
N CYS A 566 15.29 12.20 2.52
CA CYS A 566 14.17 11.81 1.65
C CYS A 566 13.91 10.30 1.75
N LEU A 567 12.64 9.93 1.71
CA LEU A 567 12.23 8.55 1.42
C LEU A 567 12.28 8.35 -0.10
N VAL A 568 13.04 7.36 -0.53
CA VAL A 568 13.32 7.12 -1.95
C VAL A 568 13.05 5.69 -2.35
N GLY A 569 12.60 5.50 -3.59
CA GLY A 569 12.58 4.22 -4.28
C GLY A 569 13.73 4.16 -5.28
N VAL A 570 14.58 3.14 -5.21
CA VAL A 570 15.72 2.92 -6.12
C VAL A 570 15.36 1.77 -7.06
N VAL A 571 15.18 2.10 -8.34
CA VAL A 571 14.71 1.14 -9.36
C VAL A 571 15.86 0.43 -10.06
N GLN A 572 17.02 1.05 -10.16
CA GLN A 572 18.17 0.46 -10.83
C GLN A 572 19.42 0.68 -10.00
N PHE A 573 20.07 -0.41 -9.63
CA PHE A 573 21.26 -0.43 -8.79
C PHE A 573 22.13 -1.64 -9.07
N THR A 574 23.42 -1.51 -8.79
CA THR A 574 24.41 -2.58 -8.82
C THR A 574 24.74 -2.97 -7.39
N MET A 575 24.66 -4.26 -7.10
CA MET A 575 25.11 -4.86 -5.84
C MET A 575 26.56 -5.27 -6.01
N VAL A 576 27.44 -4.75 -5.16
CA VAL A 576 28.87 -5.04 -5.22
C VAL A 576 29.31 -5.79 -3.99
N THR A 577 29.97 -6.92 -4.22
CA THR A 577 30.57 -7.76 -3.19
C THR A 577 32.07 -7.86 -3.45
N GLU A 578 32.85 -7.18 -2.62
CA GLU A 578 34.31 -7.32 -2.58
C GLU A 578 34.67 -8.43 -1.61
N ARG A 579 35.58 -9.30 -2.04
CA ARG A 579 36.11 -10.43 -1.26
C ARG A 579 37.59 -10.20 -1.03
N PHE A 580 38.00 -10.32 0.21
CA PHE A 580 39.37 -10.23 0.65
C PHE A 580 39.76 -11.58 1.24
N LEU A 581 40.74 -12.24 0.64
CA LEU A 581 41.20 -13.55 1.05
C LEU A 581 42.67 -13.46 1.47
N GLN A 582 42.97 -13.89 2.68
CA GLN A 582 44.34 -14.15 3.08
C GLN A 582 44.56 -15.66 3.04
N SER A 583 45.48 -16.11 2.19
CA SER A 583 45.75 -17.52 1.95
C SER A 583 47.20 -17.80 1.63
N ASP A 584 47.61 -19.04 1.84
CA ASP A 584 48.95 -19.57 1.55
C ASP A 584 48.87 -20.90 0.77
N PHE A 585 48.15 -20.89 -0.35
CA PHE A 585 48.03 -22.06 -1.23
C PHE A 585 49.39 -22.40 -1.88
N PRO A 586 49.85 -23.66 -1.80
CA PRO A 586 51.13 -24.05 -2.39
C PRO A 586 51.07 -24.25 -3.91
N SER A 587 49.91 -24.66 -4.45
CA SER A 587 49.67 -24.80 -5.90
C SER A 587 48.17 -24.84 -6.23
N TYR A 588 47.84 -24.76 -7.52
CA TYR A 588 46.46 -24.79 -8.05
C TYR A 588 45.64 -26.01 -7.59
N GLN A 589 46.27 -27.16 -7.34
CA GLN A 589 45.60 -28.39 -6.90
C GLN A 589 45.04 -28.32 -5.47
N HIS A 590 45.41 -27.28 -4.72
CA HIS A 590 45.07 -27.13 -3.31
C HIS A 590 43.93 -26.14 -3.06
N LEU A 591 43.35 -25.55 -4.09
CA LEU A 591 42.34 -24.49 -3.98
C LEU A 591 41.05 -24.94 -3.29
N ASP A 592 40.73 -26.23 -3.31
CA ASP A 592 39.56 -26.79 -2.63
C ASP A 592 39.79 -27.09 -1.14
N GLN A 593 40.99 -26.77 -0.62
CA GLN A 593 41.39 -27.11 0.75
C GLN A 593 41.43 -25.86 1.63
N ASP A 594 40.39 -25.67 2.45
CA ASP A 594 40.25 -24.51 3.34
C ASP A 594 41.39 -24.34 4.36
N ARG A 595 42.20 -25.38 4.62
CA ARG A 595 43.34 -25.33 5.55
C ARG A 595 44.42 -24.28 5.20
N PHE A 596 44.47 -23.84 3.95
CA PHE A 596 45.40 -22.82 3.48
C PHE A 596 44.84 -21.40 3.55
N ILE A 597 43.62 -21.23 4.07
CA ILE A 597 42.97 -19.94 4.20
C ILE A 597 43.05 -19.49 5.65
N THR A 598 43.69 -18.36 5.88
CA THR A 598 43.87 -17.80 7.23
C THR A 598 42.78 -16.80 7.58
N HIS A 599 42.30 -16.03 6.61
CA HIS A 599 41.26 -15.03 6.83
C HIS A 599 40.37 -14.84 5.60
N LYS A 600 39.05 -14.74 5.82
CA LYS A 600 38.04 -14.42 4.81
C LYS A 600 37.27 -13.18 5.29
N HIS A 601 37.23 -12.14 4.47
CA HIS A 601 36.41 -10.96 4.72
C HIS A 601 35.67 -10.56 3.46
N CYS A 602 34.41 -10.13 3.61
CA CYS A 602 33.64 -9.60 2.51
C CYS A 602 33.07 -8.22 2.85
N ARG A 603 33.01 -7.35 1.85
CA ARG A 603 32.41 -6.04 1.94
C ARG A 603 31.31 -5.93 0.90
N VAL A 604 30.12 -5.54 1.33
CA VAL A 604 28.95 -5.39 0.48
C VAL A 604 28.48 -3.94 0.49
N TYR A 605 28.19 -3.40 -0.69
CA TYR A 605 27.62 -2.06 -0.85
C TYR A 605 26.81 -1.95 -2.15
N LEU A 606 26.01 -0.89 -2.24
CA LEU A 606 25.16 -0.59 -3.39
C LEU A 606 25.75 0.54 -4.22
N GLN A 607 25.58 0.47 -5.53
CA GLN A 607 25.95 1.52 -6.48
C GLN A 607 24.74 1.90 -7.34
N PHE A 608 24.40 3.19 -7.45
CA PHE A 608 23.31 3.63 -8.35
C PHE A 608 23.47 5.09 -8.79
N SER A 609 22.79 5.47 -9.88
CA SER A 609 22.67 6.87 -10.31
C SER A 609 21.51 7.56 -9.60
N LEU A 610 21.60 8.87 -9.43
CA LEU A 610 20.45 9.69 -9.01
C LEU A 610 19.30 9.65 -10.02
N ASP A 611 19.58 9.38 -11.30
CA ASP A 611 18.55 9.28 -12.33
C ASP A 611 17.62 8.06 -12.13
N HIS A 612 18.06 7.08 -11.34
CA HIS A 612 17.31 5.86 -11.02
C HIS A 612 16.63 5.93 -9.65
N LEU A 613 16.52 7.15 -9.09
CA LEU A 613 15.97 7.39 -7.78
C LEU A 613 14.66 8.17 -7.89
N HIS A 614 13.60 7.61 -7.33
CA HIS A 614 12.28 8.23 -7.23
C HIS A 614 12.05 8.75 -5.82
N ILE A 615 11.72 10.04 -5.71
CA ILE A 615 11.49 10.70 -4.42
C ILE A 615 10.02 10.50 -4.03
N LEU A 616 9.78 9.66 -3.02
CA LEU A 616 8.44 9.31 -2.55
C LEU A 616 7.91 10.30 -1.52
N SER A 617 8.82 10.71 -0.63
CA SER A 617 8.60 11.76 0.35
C SER A 617 9.81 12.69 0.35
N PRO A 618 9.69 13.90 -0.23
CA PRO A 618 10.79 14.85 -0.24
C PRO A 618 11.07 15.35 1.18
N SER A 619 12.35 15.62 1.46
CA SER A 619 12.75 16.43 2.60
C SER A 619 12.38 17.89 2.34
N VAL A 620 12.39 18.73 3.38
CA VAL A 620 12.18 20.19 3.22
C VAL A 620 13.17 20.79 2.21
N ALA A 621 14.42 20.34 2.24
CA ALA A 621 15.46 20.77 1.31
C ALA A 621 15.16 20.36 -0.14
N MET A 622 14.63 19.15 -0.33
CA MET A 622 14.23 18.67 -1.66
C MET A 622 13.01 19.42 -2.18
N GLU A 623 12.03 19.71 -1.33
CA GLU A 623 10.83 20.45 -1.76
C GLU A 623 11.18 21.87 -2.21
N THR A 624 12.08 22.57 -1.52
CA THR A 624 12.60 23.87 -1.98
C THR A 624 13.32 23.78 -3.32
N HIS A 625 14.10 22.72 -3.54
CA HIS A 625 14.79 22.50 -4.82
C HIS A 625 13.80 22.27 -5.98
N LEU A 626 12.77 21.45 -5.77
CA LEU A 626 11.77 21.12 -6.78
C LEU A 626 10.93 22.35 -7.19
N ARG A 627 10.57 23.21 -6.23
CA ARG A 627 9.84 24.46 -6.52
C ARG A 627 10.62 25.38 -7.45
N HIS A 628 11.91 25.57 -7.20
CA HIS A 628 12.75 26.44 -8.04
C HIS A 628 13.01 25.87 -9.44
N LYS A 629 13.14 24.53 -9.58
CA LYS A 629 13.26 23.91 -10.91
C LYS A 629 12.00 24.11 -11.77
N GLY A 630 10.83 24.25 -11.14
CA GLY A 630 9.56 24.54 -11.82
C GLY A 630 9.38 25.99 -12.27
N GLU A 631 10.25 26.91 -11.84
CA GLU A 631 10.17 28.36 -12.12
C GLU A 631 11.18 28.84 -13.19
N GLU A 632 11.98 27.95 -13.80
CA GLU A 632 12.88 28.38 -14.88
C GLU A 632 12.10 28.77 -16.16
N PRO A 633 12.37 29.95 -16.77
CA PRO A 633 11.64 30.41 -17.94
C PRO A 633 12.23 29.83 -19.23
N GLY A 634 11.48 28.92 -19.86
CA GLY A 634 11.71 28.44 -21.22
C GLY A 634 11.16 27.03 -21.39
N GLY A 635 10.31 26.67 -22.35
CA GLY A 635 9.66 27.39 -23.44
C GLY A 635 8.61 26.43 -24.02
N ASP A 636 7.41 26.95 -24.24
CA ASP A 636 6.32 26.49 -25.12
C ASP A 636 6.17 24.99 -25.42
N VAL A 637 5.16 24.31 -24.85
CA VAL A 637 4.15 23.55 -25.60
C VAL A 637 2.85 23.49 -24.78
N THR A 638 1.80 23.99 -25.42
CA THR A 638 0.39 24.04 -25.02
C THR A 638 -0.22 22.72 -24.51
N ALA A 639 -0.79 22.72 -23.30
CA ALA A 639 -1.85 21.79 -22.92
C ALA A 639 -2.94 22.53 -22.14
N ARG A 640 -4.04 22.77 -22.86
CA ARG A 640 -5.25 23.49 -22.50
C ARG A 640 -5.93 22.84 -21.28
N LYS A 641 -5.96 23.53 -20.13
CA LYS A 641 -6.89 23.25 -19.04
C LYS A 641 -7.79 24.46 -18.88
N GLN A 642 -9.02 24.33 -19.38
CA GLN A 642 -10.10 25.30 -19.14
C GLN A 642 -10.44 25.27 -17.66
N THR A 643 -10.25 26.40 -17.00
CA THR A 643 -10.76 26.68 -15.66
C THR A 643 -11.96 27.59 -15.87
N VAL A 644 -13.12 27.17 -15.40
CA VAL A 644 -14.29 28.04 -15.27
C VAL A 644 -13.96 29.06 -14.18
N GLU A 645 -14.09 30.32 -14.57
CA GLU A 645 -14.04 31.51 -13.73
C GLU A 645 -15.13 31.43 -12.66
N GLU A 646 -14.74 31.54 -11.40
CA GLU A 646 -15.48 32.22 -10.33
C GLU A 646 -14.61 32.21 -9.06
N GLU A 647 -14.63 33.32 -8.30
CA GLU A 647 -13.86 33.62 -7.07
C GLU A 647 -12.52 34.39 -7.20
N GLU A 648 -12.49 35.44 -8.03
CA GLU A 648 -11.68 36.63 -7.69
C GLU A 648 -12.51 37.54 -6.76
N GLU A 649 -12.48 37.32 -5.45
CA GLU A 649 -12.73 38.39 -4.45
C GLU A 649 -12.49 37.99 -2.98
N THR A 650 -11.50 37.15 -2.65
CA THR A 650 -11.09 36.95 -1.22
C THR A 650 -9.58 36.78 -0.98
N ALA A 651 -8.73 36.99 -1.99
CA ALA A 651 -7.29 36.73 -1.92
C ALA A 651 -6.49 37.69 -1.00
N GLY A 652 -7.04 38.85 -0.64
CA GLY A 652 -6.34 39.86 0.17
C GLY A 652 -6.20 39.52 1.65
N SER A 653 -7.08 38.68 2.22
CA SER A 653 -7.13 38.46 3.67
C SER A 653 -6.55 37.11 4.14
N LYS A 654 -6.32 36.16 3.23
CA LYS A 654 -5.72 34.84 3.56
C LYS A 654 -4.18 34.86 3.61
N ARG A 655 -3.53 35.86 3.01
CA ARG A 655 -2.06 35.97 3.00
C ARG A 655 -1.48 36.30 4.39
N ARG A 656 -2.25 36.99 5.25
CA ARG A 656 -1.84 37.32 6.62
C ARG A 656 -2.03 36.20 7.64
N ARG A 657 -2.95 35.26 7.40
CA ARG A 657 -3.23 34.17 8.37
C ARG A 657 -2.38 32.92 8.13
N ARG A 658 -1.78 32.80 6.95
CA ARG A 658 -0.89 31.67 6.59
C ARG A 658 0.54 31.83 7.11
N GLU A 659 0.94 33.04 7.50
CA GLU A 659 2.25 33.30 8.13
C GLU A 659 2.27 32.90 9.63
N GLU A 660 1.10 32.67 10.25
CA GLU A 660 1.00 32.32 11.68
C GLU A 660 0.82 30.81 11.95
N GLU A 661 0.35 30.02 10.99
CA GLU A 661 0.08 28.57 11.19
C GLU A 661 1.17 27.62 10.64
N GLU A 662 2.16 28.10 9.88
CA GLU A 662 3.37 27.31 9.51
C GLU A 662 4.53 27.47 10.52
N ALA A 663 4.25 27.99 11.71
CA ALA A 663 5.26 28.40 12.68
C ALA A 663 5.88 27.26 13.52
N ASP A 664 5.44 26.00 13.42
CA ASP A 664 5.72 25.00 14.47
C ASP A 664 6.51 23.74 14.05
N SER A 665 7.49 23.84 13.13
CA SER A 665 8.40 22.71 12.87
C SER A 665 9.86 23.05 12.53
N GLY A 666 10.30 24.29 12.72
CA GLY A 666 11.69 24.69 12.47
C GLY A 666 12.33 25.27 13.72
N ASN A 667 13.48 24.72 14.13
CA ASN A 667 14.28 25.15 15.29
C ASN A 667 14.18 26.68 15.56
N PRO A 668 13.63 27.13 16.70
CA PRO A 668 13.36 28.54 16.99
C PRO A 668 14.60 29.38 17.34
N TRP A 669 15.80 28.85 17.12
CA TRP A 669 17.03 29.41 17.64
C TRP A 669 17.79 30.23 16.59
N PRO A 670 18.37 31.37 16.97
CA PRO A 670 19.15 32.21 16.06
C PRO A 670 20.43 31.50 15.57
N CYS A 671 20.91 31.88 14.39
CA CYS A 671 22.13 31.32 13.81
C CYS A 671 22.91 32.34 12.97
N VAL A 672 24.19 32.07 12.73
CA VAL A 672 25.01 32.81 11.77
C VAL A 672 25.38 31.91 10.58
N SER A 673 25.43 32.47 9.38
CA SER A 673 25.80 31.78 8.16
C SER A 673 27.00 32.43 7.46
N MET A 674 27.76 31.63 6.72
CA MET A 674 28.69 32.10 5.71
C MET A 674 28.52 31.29 4.42
N VAL A 675 28.65 31.94 3.27
CA VAL A 675 28.58 31.27 1.98
C VAL A 675 29.99 30.96 1.50
N ILE A 676 30.20 29.70 1.12
CA ILE A 676 31.48 29.20 0.64
C ILE A 676 31.33 28.50 -0.71
N ARG A 677 32.35 28.63 -1.56
CA ARG A 677 32.56 27.81 -2.75
C ARG A 677 33.73 26.88 -2.50
N VAL A 678 33.50 25.57 -2.56
CA VAL A 678 34.58 24.60 -2.32
C VAL A 678 35.51 24.57 -3.53
N GLU A 679 36.81 24.78 -3.31
CA GLU A 679 37.83 24.75 -4.37
C GLU A 679 38.55 23.41 -4.42
N GLN A 680 38.91 22.88 -3.25
CA GLN A 680 39.66 21.64 -3.12
C GLN A 680 39.21 20.86 -1.87
N LYS A 681 39.20 19.53 -1.95
CA LYS A 681 38.90 18.62 -0.85
C LYS A 681 40.02 17.59 -0.72
N GLU A 682 40.55 17.43 0.49
CA GLU A 682 41.52 16.38 0.81
C GLU A 682 40.84 15.05 1.15
N GLY A 683 41.57 13.94 1.03
CA GLY A 683 41.12 12.63 1.47
C GLY A 683 40.94 12.54 2.99
N VAL A 684 40.05 11.64 3.41
CA VAL A 684 39.87 11.31 4.83
C VAL A 684 41.04 10.43 5.27
N SER A 685 41.77 10.87 6.30
CA SER A 685 42.90 10.12 6.83
C SER A 685 43.00 10.27 8.34
N TRP A 686 43.68 9.33 8.99
CA TRP A 686 44.10 9.52 10.37
C TRP A 686 45.19 10.59 10.41
N ARG A 687 44.99 11.60 11.25
CA ARG A 687 45.97 12.68 11.47
C ARG A 687 46.23 12.84 12.96
N ASN A 688 47.48 13.14 13.28
CA ASN A 688 47.86 13.52 14.64
C ASN A 688 47.25 14.89 14.94
N THR A 689 46.38 14.94 15.95
CA THR A 689 45.81 16.20 16.44
C THR A 689 46.54 16.61 17.70
N GLY A 690 46.94 17.89 17.79
CA GLY A 690 47.56 18.45 18.98
C GLY A 690 46.56 18.50 20.15
N ALA A 691 47.08 18.56 21.38
CA ALA A 691 46.26 18.79 22.56
C ALA A 691 45.67 20.21 22.49
N GLU A 692 44.42 20.34 22.06
CA GLU A 692 43.68 21.60 22.20
C GLU A 692 43.26 21.73 23.67
N ALA A 693 43.85 22.71 24.36
CA ALA A 693 43.60 23.24 25.73
C ALA A 693 42.97 22.29 26.78
N GLU A 694 43.68 22.16 27.91
CA GLU A 694 43.32 21.51 29.21
C GLU A 694 42.09 20.58 29.16
N ASP A 695 42.36 19.27 29.04
CA ASP A 695 41.46 18.10 29.17
C ASP A 695 41.22 17.23 27.92
N GLN A 696 41.97 17.41 26.81
CA GLN A 696 41.99 16.44 25.70
C GLN A 696 43.38 15.89 25.41
N GLU A 697 43.56 14.57 25.56
CA GLU A 697 44.77 13.87 25.17
C GLU A 697 45.05 14.04 23.67
N ALA A 698 46.31 14.31 23.33
CA ALA A 698 46.79 14.26 21.96
C ALA A 698 46.57 12.85 21.39
N GLY A 699 46.01 12.76 20.19
CA GLY A 699 45.62 11.46 19.62
C GLY A 699 45.45 11.47 18.11
N LEU A 700 45.50 10.26 17.54
CA LEU A 700 45.12 9.99 16.15
C LEU A 700 43.62 10.21 16.02
N ARG A 701 43.21 11.17 15.20
CA ARG A 701 41.80 11.39 14.85
C ARG A 701 41.62 11.34 13.35
N LEU A 702 40.50 10.77 12.93
CA LEU A 702 40.11 10.80 11.54
C LEU A 702 39.72 12.23 11.13
N CYS A 703 40.39 12.75 10.11
CA CYS A 703 40.23 14.13 9.67
C CYS A 703 40.23 14.26 8.14
N PHE A 704 39.56 15.29 7.64
CA PHE A 704 39.76 15.79 6.28
C PHE A 704 39.69 17.32 6.29
N SER A 705 40.25 17.97 5.27
CA SER A 705 40.19 19.41 5.12
C SER A 705 39.65 19.83 3.76
N VAL A 706 39.05 21.01 3.72
CA VAL A 706 38.46 21.61 2.52
C VAL A 706 38.98 23.03 2.37
N LYS A 707 39.56 23.35 1.22
CA LYS A 707 39.87 24.73 0.84
C LYS A 707 38.66 25.33 0.15
N ALA A 708 38.19 26.46 0.65
CA ALA A 708 37.01 27.13 0.12
C ALA A 708 37.22 28.64 -0.03
N ALA A 709 36.61 29.21 -1.06
CA ALA A 709 36.48 30.64 -1.25
C ALA A 709 35.22 31.14 -0.53
N VAL A 710 35.37 32.17 0.32
CA VAL A 710 34.27 32.85 1.00
C VAL A 710 33.69 33.90 0.05
N ILE A 711 32.39 33.80 -0.22
CA ILE A 711 31.71 34.61 -1.24
C ILE A 711 31.27 35.98 -0.70
N GLY A 712 30.88 36.06 0.56
CA GLY A 712 30.43 37.30 1.19
C GLY A 712 30.58 37.28 2.71
N PRO A 713 30.01 38.30 3.40
CA PRO A 713 30.18 38.44 4.84
C PRO A 713 29.42 37.35 5.61
N VAL A 714 29.78 37.20 6.89
CA VAL A 714 29.00 36.36 7.82
C VAL A 714 27.68 37.08 8.11
N VAL A 715 26.55 36.40 7.89
CA VAL A 715 25.20 36.97 8.05
C VAL A 715 24.53 36.35 9.27
N SER A 716 23.86 37.19 10.06
CA SER A 716 23.10 36.75 11.24
C SER A 716 21.61 36.61 10.92
N TRP A 717 21.03 35.50 11.37
CA TRP A 717 19.66 35.13 11.08
C TRP A 717 18.86 34.89 12.37
N ARG A 718 17.59 35.27 12.34
CA ARG A 718 16.64 34.91 13.41
C ARG A 718 16.24 33.44 13.35
N ARG A 719 16.21 32.86 12.15
CA ARG A 719 15.90 31.44 11.87
C ARG A 719 16.85 30.92 10.80
N ASP A 720 17.18 29.63 10.86
CA ASP A 720 18.01 28.93 9.87
C ASP A 720 17.42 29.11 8.46
N PRO A 721 18.11 29.82 7.52
CA PRO A 721 17.64 30.04 6.15
C PRO A 721 17.70 28.78 5.28
N LYS A 722 18.17 27.65 5.82
CA LYS A 722 18.24 26.34 5.14
C LYS A 722 18.88 26.45 3.76
N ASN A 723 18.20 25.95 2.73
CA ASN A 723 18.65 25.92 1.34
C ASN A 723 18.07 27.08 0.51
N GLU A 724 17.54 28.14 1.14
CA GLU A 724 17.03 29.30 0.42
C GLU A 724 18.09 29.93 -0.48
N PRO A 725 17.72 30.56 -1.60
CA PRO A 725 18.65 31.25 -2.49
C PRO A 725 19.56 32.23 -1.75
N MET A 726 20.74 32.48 -2.32
CA MET A 726 21.65 33.47 -1.77
C MET A 726 20.99 34.85 -1.77
N THR A 727 21.03 35.53 -0.63
CA THR A 727 20.53 36.91 -0.53
C THR A 727 21.63 37.91 -0.88
N GLU A 728 21.25 39.13 -1.26
CA GLU A 728 22.24 40.19 -1.56
C GLU A 728 23.23 40.39 -0.39
N LYS A 729 22.74 40.32 0.85
CA LYS A 729 23.53 40.41 2.09
C LYS A 729 24.63 39.35 2.20
N GLU A 730 24.46 38.19 1.57
CA GLU A 730 25.45 37.10 1.55
C GLU A 730 26.47 37.23 0.40
N SER A 731 26.31 38.23 -0.50
CA SER A 731 27.10 38.39 -1.74
C SER A 731 27.93 39.68 -1.81
N GLU A 732 27.91 40.51 -0.76
CA GLU A 732 28.43 41.89 -0.76
C GLU A 732 29.98 42.07 -0.81
N GLN A 733 30.78 41.05 -1.16
CA GLN A 733 32.25 41.18 -1.19
C GLN A 733 32.87 41.22 -2.60
N LYS A 734 33.78 42.18 -2.80
CA LYS A 734 34.57 42.35 -4.04
C LYS A 734 35.84 41.49 -4.09
N GLN A 735 36.22 40.83 -3.00
CA GLN A 735 37.48 40.09 -2.90
C GLN A 735 37.26 38.72 -2.24
N GLU A 736 37.57 37.65 -2.97
CA GLU A 736 37.42 36.27 -2.50
C GLU A 736 38.49 35.96 -1.44
N ARG A 737 38.06 35.73 -0.19
CA ARG A 737 38.94 35.26 0.89
C ARG A 737 39.02 33.74 0.89
N LYS A 738 40.19 33.16 1.15
CA LYS A 738 40.36 31.71 1.27
C LYS A 738 40.32 31.26 2.72
N VAL A 739 39.59 30.18 2.97
CA VAL A 739 39.49 29.51 4.27
C VAL A 739 39.74 28.02 4.11
N VAL A 740 40.45 27.43 5.08
CA VAL A 740 40.63 25.99 5.20
C VAL A 740 39.72 25.49 6.32
N LEU A 741 38.68 24.75 5.94
CA LEU A 741 37.77 24.11 6.88
C LEU A 741 38.34 22.75 7.30
N VAL A 742 38.53 22.54 8.60
CA VAL A 742 39.04 21.28 9.16
C VAL A 742 37.92 20.51 9.82
N PHE A 743 37.73 19.26 9.41
CA PHE A 743 36.70 18.37 9.92
C PHE A 743 37.38 17.21 10.65
N SER A 744 37.05 17.02 11.93
CA SER A 744 37.60 15.92 12.75
C SER A 744 36.50 15.13 13.46
N GLY A 745 36.77 13.83 13.70
CA GLY A 745 35.85 12.93 14.39
C GLY A 745 34.48 12.88 13.69
N VAL A 746 33.40 13.14 14.44
CA VAL A 746 32.01 13.09 13.94
C VAL A 746 31.72 14.10 12.81
N CYS A 747 32.52 15.16 12.66
CA CYS A 747 32.38 16.13 11.57
C CYS A 747 32.82 15.55 10.21
N THR A 748 33.51 14.41 10.20
CA THR A 748 33.90 13.70 8.96
C THR A 748 32.69 13.24 8.13
N ARG A 749 31.49 13.17 8.71
CA ARG A 749 30.23 12.84 8.04
C ARG A 749 29.88 13.72 6.83
N TRP A 750 30.47 14.91 6.73
CA TRP A 750 30.27 15.84 5.60
C TRP A 750 31.14 15.52 4.38
N PHE A 751 32.10 14.61 4.49
CA PHE A 751 32.99 14.21 3.40
C PHE A 751 32.30 13.78 2.08
N PRO A 752 31.25 12.94 2.09
CA PRO A 752 30.57 12.54 0.84
C PRO A 752 29.78 13.69 0.20
N VAL A 753 29.39 14.69 1.00
CA VAL A 753 28.54 15.81 0.60
C VAL A 753 29.34 16.92 -0.08
N LEU A 754 30.45 17.32 0.52
CA LEU A 754 31.23 18.46 0.04
C LEU A 754 31.99 18.08 -1.23
N GLN A 755 31.74 18.78 -2.32
CA GLN A 755 32.38 18.57 -3.62
C GLN A 755 32.97 19.87 -4.16
N PRO A 756 34.17 19.83 -4.80
CA PRO A 756 34.75 20.96 -5.50
C PRO A 756 33.79 21.59 -6.53
N GLY A 757 33.86 22.92 -6.67
CA GLY A 757 33.04 23.71 -7.60
C GLY A 757 31.63 24.05 -7.10
N CYS A 758 31.19 23.49 -5.97
CA CYS A 758 29.84 23.69 -5.43
C CYS A 758 29.78 24.79 -4.36
N PHE A 759 28.61 25.42 -4.23
CA PHE A 759 28.33 26.45 -3.22
C PHE A 759 27.55 25.88 -2.05
N TYR A 760 27.99 26.23 -0.84
CA TYR A 760 27.35 25.80 0.40
C TYR A 760 27.16 26.99 1.33
N ARG A 761 26.05 26.97 2.06
CA ARG A 761 25.82 27.81 3.22
C ARG A 761 26.23 27.03 4.46
N LEU A 762 27.32 27.46 5.11
CA LEU A 762 27.76 26.93 6.39
C LEU A 762 27.03 27.69 7.50
N ILE A 763 26.36 26.97 8.39
CA ILE A 763 25.56 27.52 9.49
C ILE A 763 26.12 27.09 10.83
N ALA A 764 26.42 28.07 11.69
CA ALA A 764 26.62 27.86 13.11
C ALA A 764 25.30 28.11 13.84
N ALA A 765 24.66 27.03 14.30
CA ALA A 765 23.40 27.08 15.02
C ALA A 765 23.59 27.60 16.46
N ASN A 766 22.52 28.17 17.03
CA ASN A 766 22.43 28.62 18.42
C ASN A 766 23.44 29.73 18.79
N THR A 767 23.76 30.61 17.84
CA THR A 767 24.65 31.76 18.08
C THR A 767 24.29 32.94 17.16
N GLN A 768 24.51 34.15 17.65
CA GLN A 768 24.47 35.42 16.90
C GLN A 768 25.87 36.02 16.73
N ASP A 769 26.90 35.35 17.25
CA ASP A 769 28.27 35.85 17.22
C ASP A 769 28.92 35.52 15.87
N PRO A 770 29.19 36.53 15.01
CA PRO A 770 29.80 36.30 13.70
C PRO A 770 31.25 35.84 13.80
N SER A 771 31.94 36.06 14.94
CA SER A 771 33.34 35.66 15.12
C SER A 771 33.55 34.14 15.06
N VAL A 772 32.49 33.37 15.33
CA VAL A 772 32.50 31.90 15.30
C VAL A 772 32.85 31.34 13.92
N LEU A 773 32.59 32.09 12.85
CA LEU A 773 32.86 31.69 11.45
C LEU A 773 34.05 32.46 10.83
N ILE A 774 34.77 33.25 11.63
CA ILE A 774 35.96 33.99 11.21
C ILE A 774 37.16 33.18 11.74
N GLY A 775 37.92 32.57 10.82
CA GLY A 775 39.05 31.68 11.18
C GLY A 775 40.09 32.37 12.08
N CYS A 776 40.80 31.58 12.89
CA CYS A 776 41.91 32.09 13.69
C CYS A 776 43.06 32.46 12.76
N GLY A 777 43.34 33.75 12.62
CA GLY A 777 44.63 34.21 12.11
C GLY A 777 45.72 33.78 13.07
N VAL A 778 46.82 33.22 12.55
CA VAL A 778 48.01 32.99 13.36
C VAL A 778 48.46 34.36 13.89
N SER A 779 48.44 34.55 15.21
CA SER A 779 48.87 35.80 15.84
C SER A 779 50.32 36.08 15.47
N GLU A 780 50.53 37.14 14.69
CA GLU A 780 51.83 37.65 14.29
C GLU A 780 52.65 38.08 15.52
N ARG A 781 53.69 37.31 15.85
CA ARG A 781 54.87 37.81 16.55
C ARG A 781 56.06 37.79 15.60
N SER A 782 56.02 38.62 14.56
CA SER A 782 57.15 39.20 13.82
C SER A 782 56.67 39.59 12.42
N GLY A 783 57.01 40.82 11.99
CA GLY A 783 56.52 41.43 10.76
C GLY A 783 57.03 40.76 9.49
N VAL A 784 56.43 39.63 9.14
CA VAL A 784 56.51 38.99 7.83
C VAL A 784 55.08 38.64 7.43
N ASP A 785 54.57 39.28 6.36
CA ASP A 785 53.28 38.96 5.75
C ASP A 785 53.31 37.52 5.22
N LEU A 786 52.99 36.56 6.08
CA LEU A 786 52.67 35.20 5.66
C LEU A 786 51.23 35.22 5.18
N HIS A 787 51.03 35.08 3.87
CA HIS A 787 49.74 34.74 3.25
C HIS A 787 49.29 33.33 3.69
N ALA A 788 49.12 33.09 4.98
CA ALA A 788 48.57 31.86 5.52
C ALA A 788 47.05 31.89 5.35
N GLU A 789 46.51 30.91 4.63
CA GLU A 789 45.07 30.72 4.50
C GLU A 789 44.46 30.54 5.91
N SER A 790 43.42 31.31 6.23
CA SER A 790 42.76 31.23 7.54
C SER A 790 42.18 29.82 7.77
N THR A 791 42.47 29.21 8.92
CA THR A 791 41.97 27.88 9.29
C THR A 791 40.75 27.99 10.22
N LEU A 792 39.73 27.16 9.98
CA LEU A 792 38.50 27.12 10.77
C LEU A 792 38.14 25.67 11.11
N GLN A 793 38.07 25.37 12.40
CA GLN A 793 37.67 24.05 12.91
C GLN A 793 36.15 23.91 12.91
N VAL A 794 35.61 22.94 12.17
CA VAL A 794 34.17 22.70 12.06
C VAL A 794 33.65 22.03 13.33
N ARG A 795 32.64 22.62 13.97
CA ARG A 795 32.05 22.12 15.21
C ARG A 795 30.88 21.17 14.96
N ARG A 796 30.61 20.27 15.92
CA ARG A 796 29.56 19.22 15.83
C ARG A 796 28.16 19.74 15.53
N GLY A 797 27.81 20.93 16.03
CA GLY A 797 26.50 21.56 15.84
C GLY A 797 26.33 22.33 14.52
N TRP A 798 27.38 22.43 13.70
CA TRP A 798 27.32 23.19 12.44
C TRP A 798 26.68 22.38 11.32
N ARG A 799 26.03 23.08 10.39
CA ARG A 799 25.29 22.48 9.26
C ARG A 799 25.77 23.05 7.94
N PHE A 800 25.70 22.25 6.89
CA PHE A 800 25.96 22.69 5.52
C PHE A 800 24.70 22.48 4.70
N HIS A 801 24.25 23.54 4.04
CA HIS A 801 23.14 23.51 3.09
C HIS A 801 23.65 23.84 1.70
N THR A 802 23.27 23.06 0.70
CA THR A 802 23.71 23.33 -0.67
C THR A 802 22.85 24.43 -1.29
N LEU A 803 23.48 25.36 -1.99
CA LEU A 803 22.79 26.43 -2.71
C LEU A 803 22.63 26.02 -4.18
N THR A 804 21.40 26.01 -4.68
CA THR A 804 21.11 25.91 -6.12
C THR A 804 21.68 27.12 -6.84
N ARG A 805 22.30 26.90 -8.01
CA ARG A 805 23.06 27.89 -8.82
C ARG A 805 22.73 29.36 -8.50
N PRO A 806 23.72 30.19 -8.14
CA PRO A 806 23.49 31.63 -8.06
C PRO A 806 23.12 32.14 -9.46
N LEU A 807 21.92 32.72 -9.60
CA LEU A 807 21.67 33.65 -10.69
C LEU A 807 22.67 34.80 -10.51
N LEU A 808 23.49 35.02 -11.53
CA LEU A 808 24.32 36.21 -11.74
C LEU A 808 25.56 36.37 -10.83
N LEU A 809 26.67 35.72 -11.22
CA LEU A 809 28.01 36.32 -11.04
C LEU A 809 28.71 36.36 -12.41
N PRO A 810 29.02 37.55 -12.96
CA PRO A 810 29.63 37.70 -14.27
C PRO A 810 31.15 37.50 -14.15
N THR A 811 31.61 36.26 -13.99
CA THR A 811 32.96 35.74 -14.37
C THR A 811 33.21 34.41 -13.64
N CYS A 812 32.73 33.30 -14.19
CA CYS A 812 33.24 31.99 -13.80
C CYS A 812 33.79 31.32 -15.08
N ARG A 813 35.10 31.41 -15.29
CA ARG A 813 35.79 30.65 -16.33
C ARG A 813 35.58 29.16 -16.04
N GLN A 814 35.08 28.44 -17.03
CA GLN A 814 35.07 26.98 -17.03
C GLN A 814 36.49 26.47 -16.74
N VAL A 815 36.68 25.86 -15.57
CA VAL A 815 37.82 24.99 -15.33
C VAL A 815 37.35 23.59 -15.70
N THR A 816 37.83 23.11 -16.84
CA THR A 816 37.75 21.72 -17.25
C THR A 816 38.56 20.89 -16.23
N LEU A 817 37.88 20.24 -15.28
CA LEU A 817 38.54 19.35 -14.33
C LEU A 817 38.61 17.94 -14.92
N CYS A 818 39.84 17.54 -15.19
CA CYS A 818 40.23 16.19 -15.60
C CYS A 818 39.70 15.14 -14.62
N LEU A 819 39.22 14.03 -15.17
CA LEU A 819 38.98 12.77 -14.46
C LEU A 819 40.25 12.39 -13.66
N LEU A 820 40.20 12.55 -12.34
CA LEU A 820 41.19 11.95 -11.45
C LEU A 820 40.67 10.56 -11.05
N PRO A 821 41.43 9.48 -11.29
CA PRO A 821 41.08 8.15 -10.82
C PRO A 821 41.13 8.13 -9.29
N VAL A 822 40.08 7.58 -8.68
CA VAL A 822 40.04 7.28 -7.25
C VAL A 822 41.02 6.14 -7.01
N PHE A 823 42.26 6.47 -6.65
CA PHE A 823 43.17 5.51 -6.05
C PHE A 823 42.67 5.22 -4.64
N LEU A 824 42.03 4.06 -4.47
CA LEU A 824 41.97 3.39 -3.17
C LEU A 824 43.38 2.92 -2.86
N GLN A 825 44.02 3.53 -1.87
CA GLN A 825 45.21 2.96 -1.24
C GLN A 825 44.77 1.69 -0.49
N ASP A 826 45.27 0.55 -0.95
CA ASP A 826 45.43 -0.67 -0.16
C ASP A 826 46.23 -0.39 1.12
N PRO A 827 46.10 -1.22 2.18
CA PRO A 827 46.69 -0.98 3.49
C PRO A 827 48.21 -0.77 3.50
#